data_AF-A0AAP5Y155-F1
#
_entry.id   AF-A0AAP5Y155-F1
#
_cell.length_a   1.000
_cell.length_b   1.000
_cell.length_c   1.000
_cell.angle_alpha   90.00
_cell.angle_beta   90.00
_cell.angle_gamma   90.00
#
_symmetry.space_group_name_H-M   'P 1'
#
loop_
_entity.id
_entity.type
_entity.pdbx_description
1 polymer ?
#
loop_
_entity_poly.entity_id
_entity_poly.type
_entity_poly.pdbx_seq_one_letter_code
_entity_poly.pdbx_strand_id
1 'polypeptide(L)'
;MKKLSKLIFSNLFLGSLSIILFSACNVNSDKLGSKEQISPRVHAKIENQQQTSLDDVDWKNINFEYDSKKYNLEKLNLNKNFEQNLLTVSVLLIDTEKQLSIPKEFVFTSFLKVKDKIQEQNLDEVQKPVKEEELKKVEKSPNPQPNFSKIKKEKILKPPSPSKPEITRIIRPQEKPKSQIINNPSPTINNVPTNNPPINNSPINRINSNQFQSVNYNTKAYNPLFETTPKLKYTNRIYNKSQNPEYFKDDHYFDQDFLLKHSVMQIIQNTPKYQTGVHNLYTFLYNGDNNQPINFLDPNDPNRNKRFWELAKNVGHYGDFGKNNDEKLMFYNRGISYNGMAEQVYLPKFSETQSSGASSNSENLTEIVKKNPFGFLPSNLSQLFYYMKIDEIGKIFKIANLKKVSANFDDKKGEISILFESGDGKKQIWKSSSTNSNLKKDVDYEKFIYDRSFSLGVYGYKYFQNPYIWNDYGTHAFKENGTAWVLDRITNNDTNSDSYELLVGTNIHVWNMAQIFDKSMYFFDVNNQSEKSKIWNAGFVDQSYKFISEKDTKNADKSRPFFTAVRSEHLISDNKYENTYPKIKEYPVFDAYDSYLSAPYYTPRYKVDGIMGHDVDVGYKYLDNYNEATRVGTTKNGGSDFVILRLKIKKTDLEHILPELKKAIDSGIEKEWHIGLGRNEKFSPIKTQFYGGYPVATKDNENGDWDKGVNFKSNKSTGGIINTRSRVINDSLFHGLWTPYNDAENKDWNSKHEKWKNYQKPFLDNLKHGMLKMVLNQHSNLYTKVNSKNKLDALGPGSSGSMAIDSSFNLIGINYSYSTDLESNTFSNAISLMEGQSTYLDGFNGNIREDFKKKLQKDGLYTVKINPKS
;
A
#
# COMPACT_ATOMS: atom_id res chain seq x y z
N MET A 1 8.77 48.12 36.18
CA MET A 1 7.31 48.43 36.25
C MET A 1 6.53 47.28 35.61
N LYS A 2 5.38 46.90 36.20
CA LYS A 2 4.21 46.19 35.62
C LYS A 2 4.34 45.79 34.12
N LYS A 3 4.30 44.52 33.69
CA LYS A 3 3.30 43.47 34.00
C LYS A 3 3.79 42.07 33.54
N LEU A 4 3.47 41.07 34.34
CA LEU A 4 3.50 39.64 33.99
C LEU A 4 2.19 39.20 33.28
N SER A 5 2.15 37.95 32.82
CA SER A 5 0.96 37.14 32.43
C SER A 5 0.29 37.40 31.06
N LYS A 6 0.54 36.51 30.09
CA LYS A 6 -0.34 35.36 29.77
C LYS A 6 0.20 34.57 28.57
N LEU A 7 0.77 33.38 28.82
CA LEU A 7 0.90 32.33 27.81
C LEU A 7 0.85 30.96 28.52
N ILE A 8 -0.33 30.33 28.53
CA ILE A 8 -0.55 28.93 28.94
C ILE A 8 -1.59 28.35 27.96
N PHE A 9 -1.49 27.05 27.69
CA PHE A 9 -2.34 26.19 26.83
C PHE A 9 -1.99 26.14 25.34
N SER A 10 -1.07 25.24 24.98
CA SER A 10 -1.45 23.96 24.36
C SER A 10 -0.23 23.03 24.23
N ASN A 11 -0.11 22.05 25.13
CA ASN A 11 0.79 20.91 24.96
C ASN A 11 0.06 19.67 25.50
N LEU A 12 -0.47 18.87 24.57
CA LEU A 12 -1.13 17.59 24.81
C LEU A 12 -1.00 16.76 23.52
N PHE A 13 -0.88 15.44 23.68
CA PHE A 13 -0.67 14.41 22.63
C PHE A 13 0.73 14.34 21.97
N LEU A 14 1.56 13.47 22.55
CA LEU A 14 2.47 12.60 21.77
C LEU A 14 2.25 11.14 22.23
N GLY A 15 1.47 10.39 21.45
CA GLY A 15 1.41 8.94 21.53
C GLY A 15 2.49 8.30 20.65
N SER A 16 2.89 7.07 20.96
CA SER A 16 3.95 6.31 20.28
C SER A 16 3.81 6.29 18.74
N LEU A 17 4.78 6.87 18.03
CA LEU A 17 4.91 6.71 16.58
C LEU A 17 5.77 5.48 16.23
N SER A 18 5.14 4.42 15.73
CA SER A 18 5.79 3.50 14.80
C SER A 18 5.57 4.04 13.39
N ILE A 19 6.52 4.85 12.89
CA ILE A 19 6.39 5.47 11.57
C ILE A 19 6.68 4.42 10.49
N ILE A 20 5.64 3.93 9.83
CA ILE A 20 5.76 3.46 8.45
C ILE A 20 5.93 4.73 7.61
N LEU A 21 7.14 4.99 7.13
CA LEU A 21 7.43 6.15 6.28
C LEU A 21 6.82 5.93 4.89
N PHE A 22 5.54 6.26 4.76
CA PHE A 22 4.94 6.53 3.46
C PHE A 22 5.43 7.90 2.98
N SER A 23 6.27 7.93 1.93
CA SER A 23 6.60 9.17 1.23
C SER A 23 5.39 9.68 0.44
N ALA A 24 4.44 10.30 1.15
CA ALA A 24 3.53 11.26 0.54
C ALA A 24 4.35 12.44 -0.02
N CYS A 25 3.93 13.00 -1.16
CA CYS A 25 4.67 14.02 -1.90
C CYS A 25 4.90 15.31 -1.08
N ASN A 26 6.07 15.45 -0.46
CA ASN A 26 6.58 16.74 0.01
C ASN A 26 7.23 17.49 -1.15
N VAL A 27 6.73 18.70 -1.40
CA VAL A 27 7.28 19.65 -2.38
C VAL A 27 8.07 20.70 -1.60
N ASN A 28 9.36 20.86 -1.88
CA ASN A 28 10.15 21.93 -1.27
C ASN A 28 9.68 23.30 -1.76
N SER A 29 9.35 24.18 -0.82
CA SER A 29 9.07 25.59 -1.06
C SER A 29 10.32 26.45 -0.83
N ASP A 30 11.43 26.15 -1.53
CA ASP A 30 12.71 26.84 -1.31
C ASP A 30 13.03 27.87 -2.41
N LYS A 31 12.60 29.12 -2.18
CA LYS A 31 13.29 30.30 -2.68
C LYS A 31 13.21 31.47 -1.68
N LEU A 32 14.15 31.52 -0.74
CA LEU A 32 14.80 32.78 -0.35
C LEU A 32 16.21 32.46 0.17
N GLY A 33 17.21 33.21 -0.28
CA GLY A 33 18.61 32.87 -0.01
C GLY A 33 19.05 33.22 1.41
N SER A 34 19.51 32.22 2.16
CA SER A 34 20.31 32.40 3.38
C SER A 34 21.51 31.46 3.35
N LYS A 35 22.72 32.00 3.55
CA LYS A 35 23.97 31.23 3.61
C LYS A 35 23.88 30.15 4.69
N GLU A 36 24.38 28.94 4.39
CA GLU A 36 24.36 27.80 5.30
C GLU A 36 24.97 28.15 6.68
N GLN A 37 24.13 28.20 7.70
CA GLN A 37 24.58 28.20 9.09
C GLN A 37 24.53 26.76 9.59
N ILE A 38 25.61 26.01 9.35
CA ILE A 38 25.74 24.61 9.80
C ILE A 38 25.65 24.60 11.33
N SER A 39 24.51 24.14 11.86
CA SER A 39 24.30 24.07 13.31
C SER A 39 25.28 23.05 13.92
N PRO A 40 26.02 23.39 15.00
CA PRO A 40 26.99 22.46 15.57
C PRO A 40 26.33 21.18 16.08
N ARG A 41 26.98 20.05 15.80
CA ARG A 41 26.60 18.74 16.33
C ARG A 41 27.07 18.64 17.78
N VAL A 42 26.12 18.45 18.68
CA VAL A 42 26.37 18.14 20.08
C VAL A 42 25.44 17.02 20.48
N HIS A 43 25.99 16.03 21.17
CA HIS A 43 25.27 14.85 21.64
C HIS A 43 25.30 14.82 23.16
N ALA A 44 24.26 14.28 23.78
CA ALA A 44 24.16 14.10 25.22
C ALA A 44 23.72 12.66 25.50
N LYS A 45 24.34 12.01 26.49
CA LYS A 45 24.12 10.59 26.83
C LYS A 45 24.11 10.39 28.35
N ILE A 46 23.23 9.52 28.82
CA ILE A 46 23.22 9.03 30.21
C ILE A 46 23.64 7.57 30.19
N GLU A 47 24.65 7.21 30.99
CA GLU A 47 25.10 5.82 31.09
C GLU A 47 24.19 5.02 32.02
N ASN A 48 23.92 3.77 31.65
CA ASN A 48 23.01 2.85 32.36
C ASN A 48 21.61 3.44 32.63
N GLN A 49 21.11 4.33 31.75
CA GLN A 49 19.84 5.05 31.87
C GLN A 49 18.63 4.18 32.29
N GLN A 50 18.53 2.95 31.78
CA GLN A 50 17.43 2.01 32.10
C GLN A 50 17.54 1.35 33.49
N GLN A 51 18.67 1.50 34.19
CA GLN A 51 18.96 0.94 35.51
C GLN A 51 19.01 2.02 36.61
N THR A 52 18.94 3.30 36.23
CA THR A 52 18.99 4.46 37.14
C THR A 52 17.58 5.00 37.35
N SER A 53 17.17 5.32 38.59
CA SER A 53 15.90 6.03 38.82
C SER A 53 15.99 7.47 38.29
N LEU A 54 14.89 8.02 37.78
CA LEU A 54 14.83 9.43 37.40
C LEU A 54 15.16 10.36 38.59
N ASP A 55 14.84 9.96 39.82
CA ASP A 55 15.23 10.68 41.05
C ASP A 55 16.76 10.85 41.19
N ASP A 56 17.53 9.83 40.82
CA ASP A 56 18.99 9.76 41.05
C ASP A 56 19.81 10.48 39.96
N VAL A 57 19.19 10.86 38.84
CA VAL A 57 19.87 11.49 37.70
C VAL A 57 20.13 12.97 37.95
N ASP A 58 21.38 13.40 37.85
CA ASP A 58 21.78 14.81 37.92
C ASP A 58 22.83 15.12 36.83
N TRP A 59 23.30 16.37 36.76
CA TRP A 59 24.29 16.86 35.78
C TRP A 59 25.62 16.11 35.72
N LYS A 60 25.92 15.27 36.72
CA LYS A 60 27.07 14.35 36.77
C LYS A 60 26.84 13.04 36.00
N ASN A 61 25.58 12.71 35.70
CA ASN A 61 25.16 11.49 35.00
C ASN A 61 24.98 11.72 33.49
N ILE A 62 25.09 12.97 33.02
CA ILE A 62 24.88 13.37 31.63
C ILE A 62 26.22 13.77 31.02
N ASN A 63 26.72 12.94 30.10
CA ASN A 63 27.93 13.18 29.33
C ASN A 63 27.57 13.94 28.04
N PHE A 64 28.27 15.04 27.78
CA PHE A 64 28.10 15.84 26.56
C PHE A 64 29.30 15.67 25.63
N GLU A 65 29.04 15.27 24.39
CA GLU A 65 30.04 15.17 23.33
C GLU A 65 29.86 16.36 22.38
N TYR A 66 30.86 17.25 22.35
CA TYR A 66 30.91 18.45 21.52
C TYR A 66 32.36 18.82 21.18
N ASP A 67 32.56 19.68 20.18
CA ASP A 67 33.88 20.25 19.89
C ASP A 67 34.26 21.29 20.95
N SER A 68 34.86 20.81 22.05
CA SER A 68 35.29 21.62 23.19
C SER A 68 36.48 22.54 22.89
N LYS A 69 37.03 22.52 21.67
CA LYS A 69 38.03 23.51 21.22
C LYS A 69 37.37 24.76 20.63
N LYS A 70 36.10 24.67 20.23
CA LYS A 70 35.35 25.72 19.53
C LYS A 70 34.14 26.25 20.28
N TYR A 71 33.57 25.45 21.19
CA TYR A 71 32.41 25.85 21.97
C TYR A 71 32.66 25.62 23.46
N ASN A 72 32.16 26.53 24.29
CA ASN A 72 31.93 26.28 25.71
C ASN A 72 30.47 25.85 25.90
N LEU A 73 30.22 24.85 26.76
CA LEU A 73 28.88 24.37 27.08
C LEU A 73 28.47 24.85 28.47
N GLU A 74 27.39 25.62 28.54
CA GLU A 74 26.77 26.08 29.78
C GLU A 74 25.49 25.26 30.06
N LYS A 75 25.32 24.83 31.32
CA LYS A 75 24.22 23.98 31.77
C LYS A 75 23.08 24.87 32.27
N LEU A 76 21.94 24.89 31.58
CA LEU A 76 20.83 25.81 31.89
C LEU A 76 19.80 25.18 32.83
N ASN A 77 19.22 24.04 32.46
CA ASN A 77 18.16 23.42 33.26
C ASN A 77 18.09 21.88 33.06
N LEU A 78 17.64 21.19 34.11
CA LEU A 78 17.47 19.74 34.18
C LEU A 78 16.08 19.48 34.79
N ASN A 79 15.08 19.31 33.93
CA ASN A 79 13.67 19.23 34.31
C ASN A 79 13.16 17.78 34.28
N LYS A 80 12.80 17.24 35.45
CA LYS A 80 12.31 15.88 35.64
C LYS A 80 10.78 15.86 35.66
N ASN A 81 10.16 15.07 34.79
CA ASN A 81 8.74 14.76 34.85
C ASN A 81 8.56 13.28 35.22
N PHE A 82 8.20 13.03 36.48
CA PHE A 82 8.06 11.69 37.05
C PHE A 82 6.83 10.94 36.51
N GLU A 83 5.72 11.63 36.23
CA GLU A 83 4.51 11.02 35.65
C GLU A 83 4.81 10.41 34.26
N GLN A 84 5.59 11.14 33.46
CA GLN A 84 5.98 10.73 32.10
C GLN A 84 7.30 9.95 32.04
N ASN A 85 7.98 9.76 33.18
CA ASN A 85 9.31 9.14 33.28
C ASN A 85 10.34 9.74 32.30
N LEU A 86 10.39 11.08 32.30
CA LEU A 86 11.03 11.92 31.30
C LEU A 86 12.01 12.90 31.96
N LEU A 87 13.16 13.12 31.33
CA LEU A 87 14.11 14.18 31.68
C LEU A 87 14.37 15.08 30.48
N THR A 88 14.15 16.38 30.64
CA THR A 88 14.54 17.41 29.66
C THR A 88 15.78 18.15 30.15
N VAL A 89 16.77 18.30 29.29
CA VAL A 89 18.08 18.87 29.61
C VAL A 89 18.40 19.98 28.62
N SER A 90 18.39 21.22 29.09
CA SER A 90 18.62 22.42 28.28
C SER A 90 20.04 22.95 28.55
N VAL A 91 20.80 23.22 27.49
CA VAL A 91 22.18 23.73 27.53
C VAL A 91 22.39 24.85 26.50
N LEU A 92 23.41 25.67 26.71
CA LEU A 92 23.83 26.73 25.79
C LEU A 92 25.22 26.42 25.26
N LEU A 93 25.41 26.47 23.94
CA LEU A 93 26.73 26.39 23.32
C LEU A 93 27.19 27.79 22.93
N ILE A 94 28.26 28.25 23.54
CA ILE A 94 28.86 29.57 23.29
C ILE A 94 30.06 29.35 22.37
N ASP A 95 29.97 29.81 21.12
CA ASP A 95 31.11 29.82 20.17
C ASP A 95 32.23 30.70 20.75
N THR A 96 33.41 30.12 20.99
CA THR A 96 34.52 30.77 21.70
C THR A 96 35.20 31.86 20.87
N GLU A 97 35.05 31.84 19.55
CA GLU A 97 35.59 32.86 18.64
C GLU A 97 34.56 33.95 18.31
N LYS A 98 33.27 33.58 18.21
CA LYS A 98 32.20 34.45 17.72
C LYS A 98 31.28 35.01 18.79
N GLN A 99 31.43 34.57 20.05
CA GLN A 99 30.56 34.91 21.19
C GLN A 99 29.07 34.67 20.93
N LEU A 100 28.74 33.76 20.00
CA LEU A 100 27.37 33.48 19.60
C LEU A 100 26.82 32.30 20.40
N SER A 101 25.68 32.52 21.06
CA SER A 101 25.05 31.56 21.96
C SER A 101 23.97 30.76 21.23
N ILE A 102 24.09 29.43 21.25
CA ILE A 102 23.22 28.50 20.51
C ILE A 102 22.54 27.57 21.54
N PRO A 103 21.24 27.74 21.82
CA PRO A 103 20.52 26.87 22.75
C PRO A 103 20.32 25.48 22.14
N LYS A 104 20.44 24.45 22.97
CA LYS A 104 20.14 23.05 22.65
C LYS A 104 19.35 22.40 23.78
N GLU A 105 18.45 21.51 23.41
CA GLU A 105 17.64 20.74 24.35
C GLU A 105 17.72 19.26 24.00
N PHE A 106 17.85 18.42 25.03
CA PHE A 106 17.91 16.97 24.93
C PHE A 106 16.82 16.36 25.80
N VAL A 107 16.19 15.30 25.30
CA VAL A 107 15.06 14.65 25.98
C VAL A 107 15.39 13.16 26.16
N PHE A 108 15.38 12.71 27.41
CA PHE A 108 15.67 11.34 27.81
C PHE A 108 14.43 10.70 28.44
N THR A 109 14.16 9.43 28.10
CA THR A 109 13.01 8.65 28.58
C THR A 109 13.49 7.34 29.22
N SER A 110 12.57 6.49 29.69
CA SER A 110 12.86 5.07 29.97
C SER A 110 13.84 4.83 31.15
N PHE A 111 13.77 5.66 32.19
CA PHE A 111 14.45 5.42 33.47
C PHE A 111 13.78 4.30 34.28
N LEU A 112 14.48 3.78 35.30
CA LEU A 112 13.95 2.74 36.18
C LEU A 112 12.78 3.28 37.02
N LYS A 113 11.58 2.71 36.87
CA LYS A 113 10.43 3.05 37.72
C LYS A 113 10.54 2.36 39.08
N VAL A 114 10.83 3.13 40.12
CA VAL A 114 10.73 2.69 41.51
C VAL A 114 9.24 2.59 41.89
N LYS A 115 8.81 1.49 42.52
CA LYS A 115 7.46 1.39 43.10
C LYS A 115 7.37 2.27 44.35
N ASP A 116 6.27 2.97 44.51
CA ASP A 116 6.05 3.93 45.60
C ASP A 116 6.35 3.34 46.99
N LYS A 117 7.06 4.11 47.82
CA LYS A 117 7.17 3.83 49.25
C LYS A 117 5.80 4.03 49.90
N ILE A 118 5.29 2.99 50.52
CA ILE A 118 4.10 3.04 51.37
C ILE A 118 4.36 4.04 52.51
N GLN A 119 3.55 5.09 52.60
CA GLN A 119 3.43 5.87 53.83
C GLN A 119 2.37 5.22 54.71
N GLU A 120 2.78 4.73 55.87
CA GLU A 120 1.89 4.24 56.91
C GLU A 120 1.09 5.42 57.51
N GLN A 121 -0.24 5.32 57.50
CA GLN A 121 -1.07 6.21 58.31
C GLN A 121 -1.22 5.61 59.70
N ASN A 122 -0.66 6.30 60.70
CA ASN A 122 -0.93 5.99 62.09
C ASN A 122 -2.39 6.31 62.44
N LEU A 123 -3.08 5.35 63.05
CA LEU A 123 -4.25 5.56 63.87
C LEU A 123 -3.78 5.92 65.28
N ASP A 124 -4.27 7.04 65.83
CA ASP A 124 -4.92 7.15 67.15
C ASP A 124 -4.93 8.60 67.69
N GLU A 125 -5.89 8.82 68.61
CA GLU A 125 -6.11 10.02 69.45
C GLU A 125 -6.61 11.34 68.80
N VAL A 126 -7.41 12.20 69.45
CA VAL A 126 -8.66 12.07 70.25
C VAL A 126 -9.20 13.49 70.57
N GLN A 127 -10.51 13.67 70.78
CA GLN A 127 -11.20 14.87 71.36
C GLN A 127 -11.33 16.21 70.57
N LYS A 128 -12.55 16.46 70.02
CA LYS A 128 -13.58 17.50 70.35
C LYS A 128 -13.21 18.76 71.18
N PRO A 129 -14.03 19.87 71.23
CA PRO A 129 -15.25 20.24 70.44
C PRO A 129 -15.47 21.78 70.12
N VAL A 130 -16.69 22.15 69.61
CA VAL A 130 -17.37 23.49 69.56
C VAL A 130 -16.71 24.58 68.64
N LYS A 131 -17.39 25.49 67.90
CA LYS A 131 -18.70 26.20 68.05
C LYS A 131 -19.45 26.50 66.73
N GLU A 132 -20.74 26.83 66.88
CA GLU A 132 -21.68 27.37 65.89
C GLU A 132 -21.50 28.88 65.64
N GLU A 133 -21.96 29.40 64.48
CA GLU A 133 -22.74 30.66 64.41
C GLU A 133 -23.56 30.77 63.10
N GLU A 134 -24.45 31.78 63.01
CA GLU A 134 -25.78 31.66 62.37
C GLU A 134 -26.00 32.16 60.91
N LEU A 135 -27.17 31.76 60.39
CA LEU A 135 -27.90 32.19 59.20
C LEU A 135 -28.11 33.71 59.01
N LYS A 136 -28.40 34.12 57.75
CA LYS A 136 -29.49 35.10 57.49
C LYS A 136 -30.20 34.96 56.14
N LYS A 137 -31.46 35.39 56.14
CA LYS A 137 -32.53 35.31 55.12
C LYS A 137 -32.87 36.73 54.58
N VAL A 138 -33.65 37.00 53.52
CA VAL A 138 -34.20 36.37 52.27
C VAL A 138 -35.04 37.49 51.62
N GLU A 139 -35.12 37.66 50.29
CA GLU A 139 -36.36 38.21 49.67
C GLU A 139 -36.57 37.98 48.16
N LYS A 140 -37.76 38.37 47.67
CA LYS A 140 -38.48 37.85 46.48
C LYS A 140 -38.71 38.89 45.35
N SER A 141 -38.91 38.40 44.12
CA SER A 141 -39.90 38.75 43.02
C SER A 141 -40.58 40.15 42.97
N PRO A 142 -41.08 40.64 41.80
CA PRO A 142 -41.81 39.85 40.78
C PRO A 142 -41.63 40.22 39.28
N ASN A 143 -42.33 39.43 38.45
CA ASN A 143 -42.57 39.58 37.00
C ASN A 143 -43.51 40.79 36.69
N PRO A 144 -43.63 41.27 35.44
CA PRO A 144 -44.84 40.91 34.68
C PRO A 144 -44.69 40.77 33.14
N GLN A 145 -45.59 39.97 32.54
CA GLN A 145 -45.95 40.06 31.11
C GLN A 145 -46.90 41.25 30.84
N PRO A 146 -47.10 41.61 29.55
CA PRO A 146 -48.47 41.54 29.04
C PRO A 146 -48.59 40.82 27.68
N ASN A 147 -49.83 40.47 27.34
CA ASN A 147 -50.25 39.73 26.13
C ASN A 147 -51.58 40.35 25.65
N PHE A 148 -51.84 40.48 24.33
CA PHE A 148 -53.20 40.39 23.71
C PHE A 148 -53.22 40.68 22.18
N SER A 149 -53.35 39.60 21.39
CA SER A 149 -54.29 39.39 20.26
C SER A 149 -54.65 40.51 19.22
N LYS A 150 -54.53 40.22 17.90
CA LYS A 150 -55.64 39.83 16.97
C LYS A 150 -55.29 39.86 15.45
N ILE A 151 -55.49 38.71 14.80
CA ILE A 151 -56.16 38.46 13.49
C ILE A 151 -55.89 39.40 12.28
N LYS A 152 -55.34 38.81 11.20
CA LYS A 152 -55.98 38.82 9.86
C LYS A 152 -55.48 37.67 8.96
N LYS A 153 -56.41 37.00 8.25
CA LYS A 153 -56.14 36.04 7.17
C LYS A 153 -56.31 36.76 5.82
N GLU A 154 -55.44 36.46 4.86
CA GLU A 154 -55.61 36.47 3.38
C GLU A 154 -54.18 36.34 2.77
N LYS A 155 -53.91 35.75 1.60
CA LYS A 155 -54.73 35.03 0.60
C LYS A 155 -53.82 34.01 -0.11
N ILE A 156 -54.37 32.89 -0.59
CA ILE A 156 -53.64 31.90 -1.40
C ILE A 156 -53.56 32.37 -2.85
N LEU A 157 -52.39 32.30 -3.48
CA LEU A 157 -52.23 32.38 -4.94
C LEU A 157 -51.29 31.27 -5.43
N LYS A 158 -51.77 30.49 -6.41
CA LYS A 158 -50.99 29.46 -7.11
C LYS A 158 -50.12 30.13 -8.19
N PRO A 159 -48.87 29.66 -8.43
CA PRO A 159 -48.20 29.90 -9.70
C PRO A 159 -48.75 28.96 -10.81
N PRO A 160 -48.84 29.41 -12.07
CA PRO A 160 -49.33 28.59 -13.17
C PRO A 160 -48.24 27.75 -13.85
N SER A 161 -48.68 26.63 -14.39
CA SER A 161 -48.13 25.87 -15.53
C SER A 161 -49.30 25.77 -16.54
N PRO A 162 -49.13 25.61 -17.88
CA PRO A 162 -47.98 25.00 -18.57
C PRO A 162 -47.57 25.61 -19.94
N SER A 163 -46.49 25.07 -20.53
CA SER A 163 -46.41 24.83 -21.99
C SER A 163 -45.36 23.77 -22.35
N LYS A 164 -45.81 22.63 -22.90
CA LYS A 164 -44.96 21.67 -23.66
C LYS A 164 -44.58 22.26 -25.03
N PRO A 165 -43.60 21.67 -25.73
CA PRO A 165 -44.00 20.81 -26.84
C PRO A 165 -43.35 19.40 -26.82
N GLU A 166 -44.10 18.42 -27.34
CA GLU A 166 -43.61 17.11 -27.82
C GLU A 166 -42.92 17.30 -29.20
N ILE A 167 -42.09 16.40 -29.75
CA ILE A 167 -42.37 15.03 -30.21
C ILE A 167 -41.02 14.28 -30.35
N THR A 168 -40.75 13.23 -29.57
CA THR A 168 -40.94 11.79 -29.89
C THR A 168 -39.97 11.16 -30.91
N ARG A 169 -39.11 10.24 -30.43
CA ARG A 169 -39.05 8.85 -30.94
C ARG A 169 -38.33 7.93 -29.95
N ILE A 170 -39.09 6.98 -29.38
CA ILE A 170 -38.60 5.90 -28.51
C ILE A 170 -38.58 4.61 -29.33
N ILE A 171 -37.48 3.87 -29.29
CA ILE A 171 -37.44 2.46 -29.71
C ILE A 171 -37.32 1.61 -28.45
N ARG A 172 -38.18 0.59 -28.35
CA ARG A 172 -38.32 -0.28 -27.17
C ARG A 172 -37.14 -1.26 -27.05
N PRO A 173 -36.61 -1.52 -25.85
CA PRO A 173 -35.91 -2.77 -25.56
C PRO A 173 -36.92 -3.92 -25.44
N GLN A 174 -36.62 -5.07 -26.06
CA GLN A 174 -37.43 -6.29 -25.95
C GLN A 174 -37.14 -7.08 -24.67
N GLU A 175 -37.99 -8.09 -24.46
CA GLU A 175 -38.24 -8.88 -23.26
C GLU A 175 -37.01 -9.57 -22.63
N LYS A 176 -37.05 -9.71 -21.29
CA LYS A 176 -36.15 -10.58 -20.53
C LYS A 176 -36.59 -12.06 -20.66
N PRO A 177 -35.67 -13.02 -20.87
CA PRO A 177 -35.96 -14.43 -20.65
C PRO A 177 -36.23 -14.70 -19.16
N LYS A 178 -37.22 -15.56 -18.88
CA LYS A 178 -37.54 -16.05 -17.53
C LYS A 178 -36.49 -17.09 -17.11
N SER A 179 -35.90 -16.95 -15.91
CA SER A 179 -35.24 -18.03 -15.19
C SER A 179 -36.11 -18.50 -14.02
N GLN A 180 -36.11 -19.81 -13.76
CA GLN A 180 -37.06 -20.45 -12.87
C GLN A 180 -36.70 -20.24 -11.39
N ILE A 181 -37.70 -19.92 -10.57
CA ILE A 181 -37.60 -19.90 -9.12
C ILE A 181 -37.79 -21.34 -8.62
N ILE A 182 -36.78 -21.89 -7.94
CA ILE A 182 -36.93 -23.10 -7.13
C ILE A 182 -37.26 -22.65 -5.72
N ASN A 183 -38.46 -23.01 -5.24
CA ASN A 183 -38.88 -22.76 -3.87
C ASN A 183 -38.14 -23.68 -2.91
N ASN A 184 -37.72 -23.14 -1.75
CA ASN A 184 -37.66 -23.89 -0.50
C ASN A 184 -37.91 -22.92 0.69
N PRO A 185 -38.46 -23.41 1.81
CA PRO A 185 -39.33 -22.61 2.67
C PRO A 185 -38.61 -21.74 3.70
N SER A 186 -39.28 -20.65 4.08
CA SER A 186 -38.87 -19.73 5.14
C SER A 186 -38.88 -20.39 6.54
N PRO A 187 -37.87 -20.15 7.39
CA PRO A 187 -37.99 -20.40 8.83
C PRO A 187 -38.92 -19.36 9.47
N THR A 188 -39.78 -19.81 10.37
CA THR A 188 -40.72 -19.01 11.15
C THR A 188 -40.03 -17.97 12.04
N ILE A 189 -40.57 -16.75 12.05
CA ILE A 189 -40.24 -15.70 13.01
C ILE A 189 -40.81 -16.10 14.38
N ASN A 190 -39.94 -16.31 15.37
CA ASN A 190 -40.35 -16.42 16.78
C ASN A 190 -40.19 -15.06 17.49
N ASN A 191 -41.15 -14.77 18.37
CA ASN A 191 -41.35 -13.45 18.95
C ASN A 191 -40.21 -12.97 19.86
N VAL A 192 -39.94 -11.67 19.81
CA VAL A 192 -39.11 -10.94 20.76
C VAL A 192 -39.89 -10.70 22.05
N PRO A 193 -39.38 -11.09 23.23
CA PRO A 193 -39.80 -10.53 24.51
C PRO A 193 -38.95 -9.30 24.81
N THR A 194 -39.54 -8.11 24.74
CA THR A 194 -38.94 -6.87 25.25
C THR A 194 -38.83 -6.91 26.76
N ASN A 195 -37.62 -6.80 27.31
CA ASN A 195 -37.39 -6.39 28.70
C ASN A 195 -36.00 -5.75 28.82
N ASN A 196 -35.96 -4.48 29.20
CA ASN A 196 -34.73 -3.78 29.59
C ASN A 196 -34.36 -4.15 31.04
N PRO A 197 -33.08 -4.45 31.33
CA PRO A 197 -32.46 -4.18 32.62
C PRO A 197 -31.45 -3.01 32.52
N PRO A 198 -31.03 -2.41 33.65
CA PRO A 198 -30.58 -1.02 33.69
C PRO A 198 -29.12 -0.79 33.26
N ILE A 199 -28.86 0.46 32.88
CA ILE A 199 -27.52 1.04 32.71
C ILE A 199 -26.74 0.86 34.01
N ASN A 200 -25.56 0.24 33.94
CA ASN A 200 -24.63 0.19 35.06
C ASN A 200 -23.21 0.48 34.56
N ASN A 201 -22.61 1.56 35.06
CA ASN A 201 -21.27 2.00 34.67
C ASN A 201 -20.23 1.13 35.38
N SER A 202 -19.41 0.38 34.62
CA SER A 202 -18.20 -0.28 35.10
C SER A 202 -17.23 -0.56 33.95
N PRO A 203 -15.92 -0.64 34.21
CA PRO A 203 -14.89 -0.45 33.19
C PRO A 203 -14.65 -1.68 32.30
N ILE A 204 -14.26 -1.40 31.06
CA ILE A 204 -13.55 -2.26 30.09
C ILE A 204 -13.60 -3.77 30.41
N ASN A 205 -14.58 -4.47 29.84
CA ASN A 205 -14.49 -5.91 29.71
C ASN A 205 -13.30 -6.25 28.81
N ARG A 206 -12.18 -6.67 29.42
CA ARG A 206 -11.19 -7.51 28.73
C ARG A 206 -11.95 -8.72 28.17
N ILE A 207 -11.71 -9.05 26.90
CA ILE A 207 -12.23 -10.29 26.32
C ILE A 207 -11.64 -11.44 27.16
N ASN A 208 -12.51 -12.18 27.84
CA ASN A 208 -12.10 -13.15 28.82
C ASN A 208 -11.57 -14.40 28.08
N SER A 209 -10.26 -14.65 28.15
CA SER A 209 -9.57 -15.68 27.35
C SER A 209 -10.07 -17.11 27.63
N ASN A 210 -10.80 -17.32 28.72
CA ASN A 210 -11.28 -18.63 29.16
C ASN A 210 -12.49 -19.18 28.38
N GLN A 211 -12.96 -18.52 27.31
CA GLN A 211 -14.01 -19.06 26.43
C GLN A 211 -13.49 -19.83 25.21
N PHE A 212 -12.18 -19.87 24.97
CA PHE A 212 -11.61 -20.62 23.84
C PHE A 212 -11.49 -22.11 24.17
N GLN A 213 -12.48 -22.89 23.72
CA GLN A 213 -12.41 -24.36 23.74
C GLN A 213 -11.18 -24.86 22.97
N SER A 214 -10.55 -25.92 23.47
CA SER A 214 -9.48 -26.64 22.77
C SER A 214 -9.98 -27.18 21.44
N VAL A 215 -9.51 -26.58 20.34
CA VAL A 215 -9.99 -26.91 19.00
C VAL A 215 -9.39 -28.24 18.54
N ASN A 216 -10.25 -29.22 18.27
CA ASN A 216 -9.85 -30.43 17.57
C ASN A 216 -9.68 -30.10 16.07
N TYR A 217 -8.45 -30.12 15.57
CA TYR A 217 -8.10 -29.63 14.22
C TYR A 217 -8.44 -30.62 13.09
N ASN A 218 -9.72 -31.00 12.96
CA ASN A 218 -10.27 -31.25 11.63
C ASN A 218 -10.64 -29.90 11.03
N THR A 219 -9.74 -29.41 10.18
CA THR A 219 -9.87 -28.15 9.46
C THR A 219 -11.18 -28.09 8.65
N LYS A 220 -11.63 -26.88 8.29
CA LYS A 220 -12.37 -26.73 7.02
C LYS A 220 -11.47 -27.37 5.97
N ALA A 221 -11.89 -28.50 5.40
CA ALA A 221 -11.00 -29.38 4.67
C ALA A 221 -10.31 -28.62 3.52
N TYR A 222 -9.06 -28.24 3.74
CA TYR A 222 -8.11 -28.10 2.66
C TYR A 222 -7.83 -29.54 2.21
N ASN A 223 -8.69 -30.06 1.34
CA ASN A 223 -8.36 -31.24 0.57
C ASN A 223 -7.18 -30.83 -0.31
N PRO A 224 -5.97 -31.38 -0.10
CA PRO A 224 -4.93 -31.21 -1.10
C PRO A 224 -5.46 -31.78 -2.42
N LEU A 225 -5.24 -31.07 -3.52
CA LEU A 225 -5.68 -31.51 -4.86
C LEU A 225 -4.97 -32.79 -5.32
N PHE A 226 -3.98 -33.24 -4.54
CA PHE A 226 -3.20 -34.45 -4.75
C PHE A 226 -3.14 -35.27 -3.45
N GLU A 227 -3.37 -36.58 -3.53
CA GLU A 227 -3.13 -37.47 -2.38
C GLU A 227 -1.61 -37.63 -2.16
N THR A 228 -1.06 -36.78 -1.29
CA THR A 228 0.36 -36.80 -0.95
C THR A 228 0.76 -38.11 -0.27
N THR A 229 1.87 -38.71 -0.73
CA THR A 229 2.48 -39.89 -0.12
C THR A 229 3.88 -39.52 0.36
N PRO A 230 4.23 -39.73 1.65
CA PRO A 230 3.36 -40.17 2.74
C PRO A 230 2.39 -39.06 3.21
N LYS A 231 1.19 -39.45 3.68
CA LYS A 231 0.26 -38.53 4.36
C LYS A 231 0.82 -38.17 5.73
N LEU A 232 1.28 -36.92 5.89
CA LEU A 232 1.80 -36.39 7.15
C LEU A 232 0.68 -36.29 8.21
N LYS A 233 1.02 -36.51 9.50
CA LYS A 233 0.06 -36.53 10.60
C LYS A 233 0.33 -35.39 11.59
N TYR A 234 -0.48 -34.35 11.49
CA TYR A 234 -0.40 -33.19 12.37
C TYR A 234 -1.11 -33.42 13.72
N THR A 235 -0.47 -32.95 14.78
CA THR A 235 -1.02 -32.86 16.15
C THR A 235 -0.91 -31.42 16.65
N ASN A 236 -1.53 -31.07 17.78
CA ASN A 236 -1.49 -29.69 18.33
C ASN A 236 -0.11 -29.34 18.95
N ARG A 237 0.95 -29.40 18.14
CA ARG A 237 2.33 -29.01 18.47
C ARG A 237 2.98 -28.32 17.26
N ILE A 238 4.00 -27.51 17.51
CA ILE A 238 4.82 -26.90 16.46
C ILE A 238 5.94 -27.88 16.07
N TYR A 239 6.03 -28.20 14.78
CA TYR A 239 7.07 -29.05 14.20
C TYR A 239 8.28 -28.20 13.77
N ASN A 240 9.49 -28.77 13.74
CA ASN A 240 10.70 -28.07 13.29
C ASN A 240 11.62 -28.99 12.47
N LYS A 241 12.45 -28.40 11.62
CA LYS A 241 13.23 -29.14 10.61
C LYS A 241 14.32 -30.06 11.18
N SER A 242 14.87 -29.77 12.36
CA SER A 242 15.91 -30.61 12.97
C SER A 242 15.33 -31.86 13.64
N GLN A 243 14.12 -31.79 14.19
CA GLN A 243 13.44 -32.92 14.84
C GLN A 243 12.47 -33.67 13.92
N ASN A 244 11.96 -33.02 12.87
CA ASN A 244 10.95 -33.54 11.95
C ASN A 244 11.27 -33.17 10.48
N PRO A 245 12.43 -33.55 9.94
CA PRO A 245 12.87 -33.16 8.59
C PRO A 245 11.87 -33.52 7.48
N GLU A 246 11.13 -34.62 7.64
CA GLU A 246 10.10 -35.12 6.73
C GLU A 246 8.92 -34.13 6.52
N TYR A 247 8.66 -33.25 7.49
CA TYR A 247 7.63 -32.22 7.42
C TYR A 247 8.08 -30.96 6.64
N PHE A 248 9.35 -30.90 6.20
CA PHE A 248 9.95 -29.75 5.52
C PHE A 248 10.74 -30.15 4.27
N LYS A 249 10.49 -31.35 3.73
CA LYS A 249 11.15 -31.87 2.54
C LYS A 249 10.32 -31.56 1.28
N ASP A 250 10.81 -30.63 0.47
CA ASP A 250 10.17 -30.19 -0.76
C ASP A 250 10.95 -30.63 -2.04
N ASP A 251 12.18 -31.13 -1.88
CA ASP A 251 13.02 -31.55 -2.99
C ASP A 251 12.54 -32.87 -3.61
N HIS A 252 12.51 -32.87 -4.94
CA HIS A 252 12.22 -34.01 -5.80
C HIS A 252 10.89 -34.73 -5.50
N TYR A 253 9.84 -33.92 -5.29
CA TYR A 253 8.56 -34.37 -4.77
C TYR A 253 7.51 -34.70 -5.85
N PHE A 254 7.43 -33.89 -6.91
CA PHE A 254 6.34 -33.94 -7.90
C PHE A 254 6.76 -34.55 -9.24
N ASP A 255 5.81 -35.20 -9.91
CA ASP A 255 5.98 -35.64 -11.29
C ASP A 255 6.00 -34.45 -12.27
N GLN A 256 6.70 -34.58 -13.39
CA GLN A 256 6.78 -33.54 -14.43
C GLN A 256 5.37 -33.07 -14.85
N ASP A 257 4.46 -34.02 -15.04
CA ASP A 257 3.10 -33.78 -15.53
C ASP A 257 2.25 -32.97 -14.54
N PHE A 258 2.51 -33.11 -13.22
CA PHE A 258 1.88 -32.27 -12.21
C PHE A 258 2.42 -30.85 -12.27
N LEU A 259 3.75 -30.69 -12.31
CA LEU A 259 4.41 -29.38 -12.32
C LEU A 259 4.01 -28.54 -13.55
N LEU A 260 3.98 -29.13 -14.75
CA LEU A 260 3.69 -28.39 -15.98
C LEU A 260 2.20 -28.07 -16.19
N LYS A 261 1.30 -28.58 -15.33
CA LYS A 261 -0.16 -28.37 -15.42
C LYS A 261 -0.73 -27.44 -14.33
N HIS A 262 0.06 -27.08 -13.33
CA HIS A 262 -0.39 -26.31 -12.16
C HIS A 262 0.30 -24.96 -12.02
N SER A 263 -0.37 -24.01 -11.38
CA SER A 263 0.22 -22.72 -10.99
C SER A 263 1.30 -22.89 -9.92
N VAL A 264 2.20 -21.91 -9.81
CA VAL A 264 3.22 -21.90 -8.74
C VAL A 264 2.56 -21.94 -7.36
N MET A 265 1.42 -21.27 -7.17
CA MET A 265 0.65 -21.35 -5.93
C MET A 265 0.15 -22.78 -5.66
N GLN A 266 -0.48 -23.42 -6.62
CA GLN A 266 -0.98 -24.79 -6.49
C GLN A 266 0.15 -25.79 -6.17
N ILE A 267 1.32 -25.66 -6.80
CA ILE A 267 2.48 -26.51 -6.52
C ILE A 267 2.92 -26.37 -5.06
N ILE A 268 3.10 -25.14 -4.59
CA ILE A 268 3.55 -24.87 -3.22
C ILE A 268 2.53 -25.30 -2.17
N GLN A 269 1.24 -25.09 -2.41
CA GLN A 269 0.20 -25.50 -1.46
C GLN A 269 0.07 -27.03 -1.30
N ASN A 270 0.74 -27.82 -2.16
CA ASN A 270 0.85 -29.27 -2.04
C ASN A 270 2.22 -29.74 -1.50
N THR A 271 3.13 -28.86 -1.07
CA THR A 271 4.40 -29.28 -0.45
C THR A 271 4.28 -29.54 1.06
N PRO A 272 5.05 -30.48 1.62
CA PRO A 272 5.19 -30.68 3.06
C PRO A 272 5.50 -29.38 3.84
N LYS A 273 6.47 -28.58 3.37
CA LYS A 273 6.89 -27.35 4.05
C LYS A 273 5.77 -26.33 4.18
N TYR A 274 4.93 -26.16 3.14
CA TYR A 274 3.80 -25.23 3.19
C TYR A 274 2.73 -25.73 4.16
N GLN A 275 2.33 -27.01 4.05
CA GLN A 275 1.31 -27.61 4.92
C GLN A 275 1.72 -27.50 6.40
N THR A 276 2.99 -27.80 6.70
CA THR A 276 3.56 -27.64 8.04
C THR A 276 3.69 -26.19 8.46
N GLY A 277 4.00 -25.26 7.53
CA GLY A 277 4.00 -23.82 7.78
C GLY A 277 2.64 -23.30 8.22
N VAL A 278 1.58 -23.66 7.50
CA VAL A 278 0.19 -23.29 7.83
C VAL A 278 -0.23 -23.89 9.16
N HIS A 279 0.05 -25.18 9.38
CA HIS A 279 -0.24 -25.86 10.65
C HIS A 279 0.47 -25.19 11.84
N ASN A 280 1.78 -24.96 11.73
CA ASN A 280 2.57 -24.34 12.80
C ASN A 280 2.10 -22.92 13.10
N LEU A 281 1.77 -22.13 12.05
CA LEU A 281 1.31 -20.75 12.21
C LEU A 281 -0.06 -20.71 12.90
N TYR A 282 -1.01 -21.56 12.52
CA TYR A 282 -2.28 -21.68 13.25
C TYR A 282 -2.07 -22.16 14.70
N THR A 283 -1.21 -23.16 14.92
CA THR A 283 -0.90 -23.66 16.28
C THR A 283 -0.33 -22.55 17.16
N PHE A 284 0.55 -21.70 16.61
CA PHE A 284 1.08 -20.52 17.29
C PHE A 284 0.00 -19.46 17.53
N LEU A 285 -0.82 -19.12 16.53
CA LEU A 285 -1.84 -18.08 16.68
C LEU A 285 -2.90 -18.43 17.75
N TYR A 286 -3.28 -19.70 17.91
CA TYR A 286 -4.27 -20.10 18.92
C TYR A 286 -3.71 -20.43 20.31
N ASN A 287 -2.42 -20.78 20.44
CA ASN A 287 -1.85 -21.27 21.71
C ASN A 287 -0.52 -20.58 22.11
N GLY A 288 -0.08 -19.56 21.37
CA GLY A 288 1.29 -19.04 21.45
C GLY A 288 1.60 -18.18 22.68
N ASP A 289 0.60 -17.61 23.35
CA ASP A 289 0.77 -16.84 24.59
C ASP A 289 0.35 -17.68 25.79
N ASN A 290 1.26 -18.52 26.30
CA ASN A 290 0.99 -19.38 27.47
C ASN A 290 -0.26 -20.28 27.31
N ASN A 291 -0.41 -20.91 26.14
CA ASN A 291 -1.61 -21.65 25.70
C ASN A 291 -2.88 -20.80 25.50
N GLN A 292 -2.74 -19.49 25.31
CA GLN A 292 -3.82 -18.58 24.89
C GLN A 292 -3.62 -18.09 23.44
N PRO A 293 -4.69 -17.61 22.80
CA PRO A 293 -4.59 -16.98 21.48
C PRO A 293 -3.72 -15.72 21.48
N ILE A 294 -2.91 -15.58 20.43
CA ILE A 294 -2.09 -14.40 20.17
C ILE A 294 -2.98 -13.19 19.84
N ASN A 295 -2.67 -12.03 20.43
CA ASN A 295 -3.32 -10.77 20.11
C ASN A 295 -2.29 -9.67 19.75
N PHE A 296 -2.19 -9.33 18.46
CA PHE A 296 -1.33 -8.25 17.96
C PHE A 296 -1.93 -6.84 18.12
N LEU A 297 -3.10 -6.70 18.76
CA LEU A 297 -3.62 -5.40 19.22
C LEU A 297 -3.06 -5.00 20.59
N ASP A 298 -2.58 -5.97 21.37
CA ASP A 298 -1.89 -5.72 22.65
C ASP A 298 -0.49 -5.12 22.42
N PRO A 299 0.12 -4.46 23.43
CA PRO A 299 1.43 -3.83 23.32
C PRO A 299 2.47 -4.68 22.62
N ASN A 300 3.36 -4.02 21.87
CA ASN A 300 4.28 -4.68 20.96
C ASN A 300 5.25 -5.62 21.71
N ASP A 301 5.33 -6.87 21.28
CA ASP A 301 6.25 -7.88 21.82
C ASP A 301 7.20 -8.34 20.69
N PRO A 302 8.49 -7.98 20.75
CA PRO A 302 9.48 -8.38 19.76
C PRO A 302 9.65 -9.90 19.61
N ASN A 303 9.48 -10.68 20.69
CA ASN A 303 9.61 -12.15 20.64
C ASN A 303 8.41 -12.77 19.91
N ARG A 304 7.21 -12.28 20.21
CA ARG A 304 5.96 -12.67 19.52
C ARG A 304 6.01 -12.34 18.03
N ASN A 305 6.49 -11.15 17.66
CA ASN A 305 6.69 -10.75 16.26
C ASN A 305 7.73 -11.63 15.56
N LYS A 306 8.92 -11.80 16.16
CA LYS A 306 9.97 -12.67 15.63
C LYS A 306 9.44 -14.09 15.39
N ARG A 307 8.70 -14.65 16.34
CA ARG A 307 8.15 -16.00 16.24
C ARG A 307 7.08 -16.12 15.15
N PHE A 308 6.23 -15.11 14.99
CA PHE A 308 5.29 -15.04 13.87
C PHE A 308 6.01 -15.11 12.52
N TRP A 309 7.04 -14.28 12.32
CA TRP A 309 7.80 -14.24 11.07
C TRP A 309 8.58 -15.53 10.78
N GLU A 310 9.16 -16.17 11.80
CA GLU A 310 9.82 -17.48 11.68
C GLU A 310 8.90 -18.56 11.09
N LEU A 311 7.58 -18.46 11.33
CA LEU A 311 6.56 -19.40 10.85
C LEU A 311 5.95 -18.96 9.50
N ALA A 312 5.63 -17.68 9.35
CA ALA A 312 4.98 -17.11 8.16
C ALA A 312 5.79 -17.29 6.86
N LYS A 313 7.13 -17.32 6.94
CA LYS A 313 8.02 -17.52 5.77
C LYS A 313 7.81 -18.83 5.00
N ASN A 314 7.23 -19.85 5.63
CA ASN A 314 6.90 -21.11 4.97
C ASN A 314 5.54 -21.08 4.25
N VAL A 315 4.71 -20.07 4.53
CA VAL A 315 3.37 -19.89 3.95
C VAL A 315 3.37 -18.80 2.86
N GLY A 316 4.18 -17.75 3.04
CA GLY A 316 4.32 -16.66 2.07
C GLY A 316 3.16 -15.66 2.03
N HIS A 317 2.14 -15.80 2.88
CA HIS A 317 1.06 -14.82 3.02
C HIS A 317 0.51 -14.76 4.45
N TYR A 318 -0.17 -13.65 4.77
CA TYR A 318 -0.84 -13.40 6.06
C TYR A 318 -2.00 -12.41 5.92
N GLY A 319 -2.72 -12.13 7.01
CA GLY A 319 -3.77 -11.09 7.09
C GLY A 319 -5.23 -11.60 7.17
N ASP A 320 -5.44 -12.88 6.83
CA ASP A 320 -6.75 -13.55 6.82
C ASP A 320 -6.83 -14.81 7.72
N PHE A 321 -5.82 -15.04 8.56
CA PHE A 321 -5.84 -16.11 9.55
C PHE A 321 -6.88 -15.82 10.63
N GLY A 322 -7.83 -16.74 10.85
CA GLY A 322 -8.93 -16.60 11.80
C GLY A 322 -10.27 -17.05 11.19
N LYS A 323 -11.17 -17.58 12.02
CA LYS A 323 -12.49 -18.10 11.61
C LYS A 323 -13.49 -16.97 11.39
N ASN A 324 -13.39 -15.89 12.15
CA ASN A 324 -14.26 -14.72 12.12
C ASN A 324 -13.45 -13.42 12.00
N ASN A 325 -14.12 -12.26 11.92
CA ASN A 325 -13.46 -10.97 11.73
C ASN A 325 -12.64 -10.51 12.94
N ASP A 326 -13.06 -10.85 14.16
CA ASP A 326 -12.38 -10.45 15.40
C ASP A 326 -11.07 -11.23 15.55
N GLU A 327 -11.10 -12.56 15.35
CA GLU A 327 -9.90 -13.40 15.29
C GLU A 327 -8.93 -12.93 14.20
N LYS A 328 -9.43 -12.55 13.01
CA LYS A 328 -8.59 -12.04 11.91
C LYS A 328 -7.92 -10.71 12.24
N LEU A 329 -8.61 -9.82 12.95
CA LEU A 329 -8.06 -8.57 13.42
C LEU A 329 -7.03 -8.81 14.54
N MET A 330 -7.33 -9.71 15.47
CA MET A 330 -6.49 -10.10 16.60
C MET A 330 -5.18 -10.78 16.16
N PHE A 331 -5.25 -11.65 15.14
CA PHE A 331 -4.10 -12.33 14.53
C PHE A 331 -3.34 -11.51 13.48
N TYR A 332 -3.73 -10.26 13.22
CA TYR A 332 -3.08 -9.39 12.24
C TYR A 332 -1.80 -8.75 12.80
N ASN A 333 -0.63 -9.30 12.46
CA ASN A 333 0.63 -8.61 12.65
C ASN A 333 0.70 -7.39 11.70
N ARG A 334 1.02 -6.20 12.24
CA ARG A 334 1.04 -4.94 11.47
C ARG A 334 2.37 -4.69 10.75
N GLY A 335 3.46 -5.28 11.24
CA GLY A 335 4.78 -5.07 10.67
C GLY A 335 5.03 -5.87 9.39
N ILE A 336 6.26 -5.78 8.89
CA ILE A 336 6.80 -6.69 7.87
C ILE A 336 8.20 -7.12 8.31
N SER A 337 8.65 -8.32 7.93
CA SER A 337 10.03 -8.74 8.20
C SER A 337 10.67 -9.45 7.02
N TYR A 338 11.88 -9.04 6.66
CA TYR A 338 12.75 -9.74 5.71
C TYR A 338 12.93 -11.23 6.06
N ASN A 339 12.99 -11.56 7.35
CA ASN A 339 13.12 -12.94 7.86
C ASN A 339 11.80 -13.73 7.78
N GLY A 340 10.67 -13.03 7.61
CA GLY A 340 9.33 -13.58 7.43
C GLY A 340 8.91 -13.75 5.97
N MET A 341 9.73 -13.31 5.02
CA MET A 341 9.46 -13.44 3.59
C MET A 341 9.76 -14.86 3.09
N ALA A 342 8.89 -15.39 2.24
CA ALA A 342 9.12 -16.63 1.53
C ALA A 342 10.22 -16.44 0.47
N GLU A 343 10.93 -17.53 0.16
CA GLU A 343 12.10 -17.51 -0.72
C GLU A 343 12.04 -18.63 -1.75
N GLN A 344 12.66 -18.36 -2.90
CA GLN A 344 12.94 -19.36 -3.91
C GLN A 344 13.89 -20.45 -3.41
N VAL A 345 13.73 -21.63 -3.98
CA VAL A 345 14.54 -22.82 -3.75
C VAL A 345 15.01 -23.35 -5.10
N TYR A 346 16.20 -23.92 -5.12
CA TYR A 346 16.92 -24.29 -6.33
C TYR A 346 17.64 -25.61 -6.11
N LEU A 347 18.06 -26.25 -7.21
CA LEU A 347 19.04 -27.32 -7.13
C LEU A 347 20.32 -26.86 -6.41
N PRO A 348 21.00 -27.76 -5.67
CA PRO A 348 22.28 -27.43 -5.05
C PRO A 348 23.33 -27.05 -6.10
N LYS A 349 24.24 -26.14 -5.74
CA LYS A 349 25.37 -25.76 -6.61
C LYS A 349 26.46 -26.83 -6.64
N PHE A 350 27.31 -26.79 -7.66
CA PHE A 350 28.49 -27.66 -7.78
C PHE A 350 29.78 -26.86 -8.05
N SER A 351 30.93 -27.40 -7.67
CA SER A 351 32.25 -26.81 -7.98
C SER A 351 32.76 -27.26 -9.36
N GLU A 352 33.67 -26.49 -9.97
CA GLU A 352 34.31 -26.87 -11.23
C GLU A 352 34.98 -28.25 -11.15
N THR A 353 35.63 -28.55 -10.01
CA THR A 353 36.22 -29.86 -9.70
C THR A 353 35.20 -30.99 -9.67
N GLN A 354 33.94 -30.75 -9.26
CA GLN A 354 32.88 -31.75 -9.28
C GLN A 354 32.40 -32.07 -10.70
N SER A 355 32.50 -31.11 -11.63
CA SER A 355 32.19 -31.27 -13.06
C SER A 355 33.38 -31.71 -13.92
N SER A 356 34.59 -31.77 -13.37
CA SER A 356 35.78 -32.23 -14.11
C SER A 356 35.60 -33.66 -14.59
N GLY A 357 35.90 -33.92 -15.88
CA GLY A 357 35.70 -35.23 -16.51
C GLY A 357 34.24 -35.64 -16.75
N ALA A 358 33.25 -34.80 -16.45
CA ALA A 358 31.85 -35.10 -16.77
C ALA A 358 31.63 -35.08 -18.30
N SER A 359 30.96 -36.10 -18.84
CA SER A 359 30.64 -36.15 -20.27
C SER A 359 29.53 -35.16 -20.63
N SER A 360 29.56 -34.64 -21.85
CA SER A 360 28.55 -33.65 -22.30
C SER A 360 27.19 -34.31 -22.54
N ASN A 361 26.12 -33.63 -22.14
CA ASN A 361 24.73 -33.96 -22.45
C ASN A 361 24.09 -32.82 -23.24
N SER A 362 23.30 -33.15 -24.26
CA SER A 362 22.84 -32.20 -25.31
C SER A 362 21.33 -32.15 -25.52
N GLU A 363 20.51 -32.62 -24.56
CA GLU A 363 19.06 -32.62 -24.72
C GLU A 363 18.46 -31.22 -24.92
N ASN A 364 17.33 -31.15 -25.63
CA ASN A 364 16.63 -29.90 -25.91
C ASN A 364 15.52 -29.65 -24.88
N LEU A 365 15.68 -28.61 -24.07
CA LEU A 365 14.76 -28.24 -23.00
C LEU A 365 13.76 -27.13 -23.41
N THR A 366 13.73 -26.72 -24.68
CA THR A 366 12.89 -25.61 -25.18
C THR A 366 11.42 -25.71 -24.75
N GLU A 367 10.79 -26.88 -24.89
CA GLU A 367 9.38 -27.06 -24.51
C GLU A 367 9.18 -27.14 -22.99
N ILE A 368 10.18 -27.61 -22.25
CA ILE A 368 10.16 -27.63 -20.77
C ILE A 368 10.24 -26.19 -20.25
N VAL A 369 11.14 -25.37 -20.80
CA VAL A 369 11.28 -23.95 -20.44
C VAL A 369 10.01 -23.16 -20.79
N LYS A 370 9.46 -23.31 -22.01
CA LYS A 370 8.20 -22.64 -22.40
C LYS A 370 7.01 -22.96 -21.48
N LYS A 371 6.96 -24.18 -20.93
CA LYS A 371 5.88 -24.65 -20.05
C LYS A 371 6.21 -24.52 -18.55
N ASN A 372 7.38 -24.00 -18.20
CA ASN A 372 7.81 -23.88 -16.82
C ASN A 372 6.91 -22.89 -16.04
N PRO A 373 6.13 -23.33 -15.03
CA PRO A 373 5.27 -22.45 -14.25
C PRO A 373 6.06 -21.37 -13.49
N PHE A 374 7.32 -21.67 -13.12
CA PHE A 374 8.18 -20.76 -12.37
C PHE A 374 8.74 -19.62 -13.25
N GLY A 375 8.69 -19.72 -14.58
CA GLY A 375 9.19 -18.72 -15.51
C GLY A 375 10.38 -19.16 -16.38
N PHE A 376 10.92 -18.22 -17.14
CA PHE A 376 11.87 -18.48 -18.23
C PHE A 376 13.33 -18.15 -17.90
N LEU A 377 13.65 -17.83 -16.64
CA LEU A 377 15.03 -17.63 -16.20
C LEU A 377 15.78 -18.97 -15.99
N PRO A 378 17.11 -18.98 -16.13
CA PRO A 378 17.97 -20.08 -15.69
C PRO A 378 17.68 -20.56 -14.25
N SER A 379 17.50 -19.63 -13.31
CA SER A 379 17.09 -19.91 -11.93
C SER A 379 15.73 -20.59 -11.82
N ASN A 380 14.76 -20.23 -12.68
CA ASN A 380 13.44 -20.87 -12.70
C ASN A 380 13.50 -22.30 -13.25
N LEU A 381 14.42 -22.61 -14.17
CA LEU A 381 14.65 -23.99 -14.61
C LEU A 381 15.27 -24.84 -13.49
N SER A 382 16.22 -24.26 -12.73
CA SER A 382 16.75 -24.89 -11.51
C SER A 382 15.67 -25.11 -10.44
N GLN A 383 14.75 -24.16 -10.27
CA GLN A 383 13.60 -24.28 -9.38
C GLN A 383 12.62 -25.37 -9.82
N LEU A 384 12.33 -25.50 -11.13
CA LEU A 384 11.51 -26.58 -11.66
C LEU A 384 12.10 -27.96 -11.34
N PHE A 385 13.39 -28.15 -11.59
CA PHE A 385 14.08 -29.41 -11.31
C PHE A 385 14.34 -29.66 -9.82
N TYR A 386 14.33 -28.63 -8.96
CA TYR A 386 14.30 -28.83 -7.51
C TYR A 386 13.03 -29.55 -7.07
N TYR A 387 11.86 -29.18 -7.60
CA TYR A 387 10.59 -29.80 -7.24
C TYR A 387 10.30 -31.12 -7.97
N MET A 388 10.92 -31.36 -9.13
CA MET A 388 10.70 -32.53 -9.97
C MET A 388 11.39 -33.79 -9.43
N LYS A 389 10.70 -34.93 -9.38
CA LYS A 389 11.27 -36.24 -9.00
C LYS A 389 12.52 -36.57 -9.83
N ILE A 390 13.52 -37.14 -9.17
CA ILE A 390 14.81 -37.50 -9.78
C ILE A 390 14.63 -38.42 -11.00
N ASP A 391 13.73 -39.39 -10.94
CA ASP A 391 13.49 -40.32 -12.06
C ASP A 391 12.91 -39.62 -13.31
N GLU A 392 12.08 -38.58 -13.14
CA GLU A 392 11.56 -37.77 -14.26
C GLU A 392 12.69 -36.95 -14.89
N ILE A 393 13.59 -36.39 -14.08
CA ILE A 393 14.81 -35.72 -14.57
C ILE A 393 15.68 -36.73 -15.33
N GLY A 394 15.85 -37.95 -14.80
CA GLY A 394 16.57 -39.04 -15.47
C GLY A 394 15.99 -39.38 -16.85
N LYS A 395 14.65 -39.43 -16.99
CA LYS A 395 13.97 -39.61 -18.27
C LYS A 395 14.24 -38.47 -19.25
N ILE A 396 14.12 -37.21 -18.81
CA ILE A 396 14.38 -36.02 -19.64
C ILE A 396 15.79 -36.04 -20.21
N PHE A 397 16.80 -36.31 -19.37
CA PHE A 397 18.22 -36.26 -19.75
C PHE A 397 18.78 -37.59 -20.28
N LYS A 398 17.93 -38.63 -20.41
CA LYS A 398 18.30 -40.01 -20.81
C LYS A 398 19.40 -40.64 -19.92
N ILE A 399 19.33 -40.39 -18.62
CA ILE A 399 20.27 -40.88 -17.62
C ILE A 399 19.59 -41.96 -16.77
N ALA A 400 19.99 -43.22 -16.98
CA ALA A 400 19.52 -44.35 -16.18
C ALA A 400 20.05 -44.27 -14.74
N ASN A 401 19.21 -44.59 -13.75
CA ASN A 401 19.55 -44.59 -12.33
C ASN A 401 20.21 -43.26 -11.88
N LEU A 402 19.60 -42.12 -12.22
CA LEU A 402 20.04 -40.81 -11.76
C LEU A 402 19.94 -40.77 -10.22
N LYS A 403 21.01 -40.33 -9.54
CA LYS A 403 21.08 -40.29 -8.07
C LYS A 403 21.13 -38.88 -7.52
N LYS A 404 21.80 -37.97 -8.23
CA LYS A 404 21.97 -36.57 -7.81
C LYS A 404 21.97 -35.65 -9.02
N VAL A 405 21.35 -34.49 -8.83
CA VAL A 405 21.33 -33.38 -9.78
C VAL A 405 21.74 -32.10 -9.06
N SER A 406 22.46 -31.22 -9.74
CA SER A 406 23.01 -29.96 -9.19
C SER A 406 23.11 -28.92 -10.30
N ALA A 407 22.95 -27.63 -10.00
CA ALA A 407 22.95 -26.58 -11.03
C ALA A 407 23.70 -25.31 -10.60
N ASN A 408 24.42 -24.73 -11.55
CA ASN A 408 25.00 -23.39 -11.48
C ASN A 408 24.35 -22.53 -12.55
N PHE A 409 23.86 -21.34 -12.20
CA PHE A 409 23.11 -20.46 -13.10
C PHE A 409 23.50 -18.98 -12.93
N ASP A 410 23.35 -18.22 -14.01
CA ASP A 410 23.53 -16.77 -14.11
C ASP A 410 22.36 -16.18 -14.92
N ASP A 411 21.39 -15.61 -14.21
CA ASP A 411 20.22 -14.98 -14.80
C ASP A 411 20.52 -13.67 -15.54
N LYS A 412 21.66 -13.00 -15.26
CA LYS A 412 22.04 -11.79 -16.01
C LYS A 412 22.49 -12.15 -17.43
N LYS A 413 23.12 -13.32 -17.59
CA LYS A 413 23.56 -13.86 -18.89
C LYS A 413 22.49 -14.70 -19.58
N GLY A 414 21.58 -15.31 -18.83
CA GLY A 414 20.65 -16.31 -19.35
C GLY A 414 21.28 -17.72 -19.42
N GLU A 415 22.28 -18.00 -18.59
CA GLU A 415 23.10 -19.21 -18.63
C GLU A 415 22.83 -20.16 -17.45
N ILE A 416 22.85 -21.47 -17.69
CA ILE A 416 22.81 -22.52 -16.67
C ILE A 416 23.61 -23.75 -17.13
N SER A 417 24.33 -24.35 -16.18
CA SER A 417 24.91 -25.67 -16.29
C SER A 417 24.27 -26.60 -15.26
N ILE A 418 23.91 -27.81 -15.67
CA ILE A 418 23.31 -28.84 -14.80
C ILE A 418 24.23 -30.06 -14.80
N LEU A 419 24.68 -30.45 -13.61
CA LEU A 419 25.52 -31.62 -13.37
C LEU A 419 24.65 -32.77 -12.84
N PHE A 420 24.82 -33.94 -13.44
CA PHE A 420 24.14 -35.18 -13.10
C PHE A 420 25.14 -36.22 -12.63
N GLU A 421 24.77 -37.00 -11.63
CA GLU A 421 25.55 -38.14 -11.12
C GLU A 421 24.63 -39.36 -11.01
N SER A 422 24.93 -40.43 -11.73
CA SER A 422 24.20 -41.69 -11.69
C SER A 422 24.64 -42.57 -10.51
N GLY A 423 23.86 -43.61 -10.20
CA GLY A 423 24.12 -44.51 -9.08
C GLY A 423 25.47 -45.25 -9.13
N ASP A 424 26.07 -45.38 -10.32
CA ASP A 424 27.40 -45.93 -10.57
C ASP A 424 28.53 -44.88 -10.51
N GLY A 425 28.22 -43.64 -10.13
CA GLY A 425 29.18 -42.54 -9.99
C GLY A 425 29.60 -41.86 -11.30
N LYS A 426 29.08 -42.28 -12.46
CA LYS A 426 29.33 -41.57 -13.72
C LYS A 426 28.68 -40.18 -13.68
N LYS A 427 29.33 -39.21 -14.33
CA LYS A 427 28.88 -37.83 -14.36
C LYS A 427 28.62 -37.33 -15.77
N GLN A 428 27.52 -36.60 -15.93
CA GLN A 428 27.17 -35.89 -17.16
C GLN A 428 26.91 -34.43 -16.86
N ILE A 429 27.20 -33.53 -17.81
CA ILE A 429 26.91 -32.09 -17.69
C ILE A 429 26.15 -31.59 -18.92
N TRP A 430 24.97 -31.01 -18.68
CA TRP A 430 24.23 -30.24 -19.68
C TRP A 430 24.51 -28.75 -19.51
N LYS A 431 24.58 -28.01 -20.61
CA LYS A 431 24.76 -26.56 -20.61
C LYS A 431 23.74 -25.89 -21.54
N SER A 432 23.17 -24.77 -21.11
CA SER A 432 22.27 -23.96 -21.93
C SER A 432 22.99 -23.33 -23.11
N SER A 433 22.34 -23.36 -24.27
CA SER A 433 22.61 -22.53 -25.44
C SER A 433 21.33 -21.81 -25.87
N SER A 434 21.47 -20.83 -26.76
CA SER A 434 20.33 -20.19 -27.42
C SER A 434 19.47 -21.17 -28.23
N THR A 435 20.06 -22.26 -28.73
CA THR A 435 19.38 -23.27 -29.56
C THR A 435 18.67 -24.37 -28.77
N ASN A 436 19.06 -24.65 -27.52
CA ASN A 436 18.57 -25.81 -26.77
C ASN A 436 17.63 -25.47 -25.59
N SER A 437 17.38 -24.19 -25.30
CA SER A 437 16.74 -23.80 -24.03
C SER A 437 15.72 -22.66 -24.10
N ASN A 438 15.85 -21.68 -25.02
CA ASN A 438 14.99 -20.48 -25.06
C ASN A 438 14.92 -19.67 -23.74
N LEU A 439 15.91 -19.84 -22.85
CA LEU A 439 16.00 -19.11 -21.59
C LEU A 439 16.12 -17.60 -21.82
N LYS A 440 15.66 -16.83 -20.83
CA LYS A 440 15.69 -15.38 -20.80
C LYS A 440 16.68 -14.88 -19.78
N LYS A 441 17.15 -13.65 -19.99
CA LYS A 441 18.05 -12.92 -19.08
C LYS A 441 17.33 -11.74 -18.45
N ASP A 442 17.84 -11.24 -17.33
CA ASP A 442 17.21 -10.16 -16.55
C ASP A 442 16.81 -8.95 -17.42
N VAL A 443 17.70 -8.47 -18.29
CA VAL A 443 17.44 -7.32 -19.18
C VAL A 443 16.30 -7.51 -20.17
N ASP A 444 15.89 -8.76 -20.47
CA ASP A 444 14.72 -9.01 -21.34
C ASP A 444 13.42 -8.57 -20.64
N TYR A 445 13.33 -8.73 -19.31
CA TYR A 445 12.19 -8.32 -18.49
C TYR A 445 12.22 -6.81 -18.22
N GLU A 446 13.40 -6.24 -17.99
CA GLU A 446 13.59 -4.79 -17.84
C GLU A 446 13.17 -4.05 -19.11
N LYS A 447 13.63 -4.52 -20.27
CA LYS A 447 13.20 -4.00 -21.58
C LYS A 447 11.69 -4.15 -21.78
N PHE A 448 11.11 -5.28 -21.41
CA PHE A 448 9.66 -5.51 -21.56
C PHE A 448 8.83 -4.49 -20.76
N ILE A 449 9.27 -4.11 -19.56
CA ILE A 449 8.64 -3.07 -18.73
C ILE A 449 8.89 -1.68 -19.32
N TYR A 450 10.15 -1.34 -19.62
CA TYR A 450 10.55 -0.05 -20.24
C TYR A 450 9.80 0.24 -21.55
N ASP A 451 9.62 -0.77 -22.41
CA ASP A 451 8.94 -0.59 -23.68
C ASP A 451 7.49 -0.10 -23.52
N ARG A 452 6.81 -0.54 -22.46
CA ARG A 452 5.38 -0.35 -22.18
C ARG A 452 5.06 0.80 -21.23
N SER A 453 6.07 1.38 -20.61
CA SER A 453 5.94 2.38 -19.55
C SER A 453 6.45 3.77 -19.98
N PHE A 454 5.97 4.78 -19.28
CA PHE A 454 6.42 6.16 -19.36
C PHE A 454 6.15 6.85 -18.02
N SER A 455 6.76 7.99 -17.75
CA SER A 455 6.33 8.84 -16.64
C SER A 455 5.23 9.78 -17.09
N LEU A 456 4.14 9.86 -16.33
CA LEU A 456 3.03 10.80 -16.50
C LEU A 456 3.24 11.99 -15.55
N GLY A 457 3.31 13.20 -16.11
CA GLY A 457 3.50 14.45 -15.37
C GLY A 457 2.22 15.30 -15.32
N VAL A 458 1.88 15.79 -14.13
CA VAL A 458 0.74 16.67 -13.86
C VAL A 458 1.25 18.02 -13.36
N TYR A 459 0.75 19.09 -13.98
CA TYR A 459 1.12 20.49 -13.72
C TYR A 459 -0.11 21.28 -13.28
N GLY A 460 -0.20 21.62 -12.00
CA GLY A 460 -1.43 22.14 -11.41
C GLY A 460 -1.22 23.24 -10.38
N TYR A 461 -2.32 23.81 -9.90
CA TYR A 461 -2.36 24.60 -8.69
C TYR A 461 -3.00 23.78 -7.56
N LYS A 462 -2.32 23.65 -6.40
CA LYS A 462 -2.90 23.06 -5.20
C LYS A 462 -2.97 24.07 -4.07
N TYR A 463 -3.99 23.95 -3.23
CA TYR A 463 -4.06 24.76 -2.03
C TYR A 463 -3.07 24.24 -0.98
N PHE A 464 -2.31 25.16 -0.41
CA PHE A 464 -1.35 24.91 0.64
C PHE A 464 -1.73 25.77 1.86
N GLN A 465 -1.56 25.20 3.03
CA GLN A 465 -1.56 25.92 4.28
C GLN A 465 -0.41 25.36 5.11
N ASN A 466 0.51 26.23 5.50
CA ASN A 466 1.65 25.86 6.32
C ASN A 466 1.15 25.41 7.71
N PRO A 467 1.46 24.19 8.16
CA PRO A 467 0.98 23.69 9.45
C PRO A 467 1.60 24.44 10.65
N TYR A 468 2.73 25.12 10.45
CA TYR A 468 3.45 25.87 11.49
C TYR A 468 3.25 27.38 11.42
N ILE A 469 2.84 27.92 10.25
CA ILE A 469 2.67 29.37 10.03
C ILE A 469 1.24 29.66 9.58
N TRP A 470 0.38 30.08 10.51
CA TRP A 470 -1.07 30.23 10.29
C TRP A 470 -1.47 31.21 9.18
N ASN A 471 -0.58 32.12 8.80
CA ASN A 471 -0.78 33.15 7.76
C ASN A 471 -0.11 32.80 6.41
N ASP A 472 0.65 31.72 6.33
CA ASP A 472 1.23 31.21 5.10
C ASP A 472 0.27 30.18 4.49
N TYR A 473 -0.66 30.68 3.69
CA TYR A 473 -1.67 29.88 3.01
C TYR A 473 -2.01 30.51 1.66
N GLY A 474 -2.35 29.68 0.68
CA GLY A 474 -2.64 30.14 -0.67
C GLY A 474 -2.70 28.99 -1.66
N THR A 475 -2.80 29.33 -2.94
CA THR A 475 -2.78 28.34 -4.01
C THR A 475 -1.42 28.41 -4.71
N HIS A 476 -0.69 27.30 -4.76
CA HIS A 476 0.68 27.24 -5.28
C HIS A 476 0.74 26.35 -6.51
N ALA A 477 1.51 26.78 -7.52
CA ALA A 477 1.81 25.95 -8.66
C ALA A 477 2.71 24.78 -8.22
N PHE A 478 2.40 23.58 -8.70
CA PHE A 478 3.17 22.37 -8.43
C PHE A 478 3.30 21.51 -9.69
N LYS A 479 4.26 20.59 -9.61
CA LYS A 479 4.43 19.51 -10.57
C LYS A 479 4.57 18.20 -9.81
N GLU A 480 3.84 17.18 -10.22
CA GLU A 480 4.00 15.80 -9.76
C GLU A 480 4.22 14.88 -10.95
N ASN A 481 5.06 13.85 -10.77
CA ASN A 481 5.28 12.80 -11.76
C ASN A 481 5.05 11.45 -11.09
N GLY A 482 4.46 10.52 -11.83
CA GLY A 482 4.47 9.09 -11.49
C GLY A 482 4.69 8.25 -12.73
N THR A 483 4.66 6.93 -12.57
CA THR A 483 4.75 5.97 -13.68
C THR A 483 3.36 5.61 -14.19
N ALA A 484 3.27 5.40 -15.49
CA ALA A 484 2.10 4.88 -16.18
C ALA A 484 2.53 3.87 -17.26
N TRP A 485 1.63 2.96 -17.64
CA TRP A 485 1.92 1.94 -18.65
C TRP A 485 0.67 1.54 -19.43
N VAL A 486 0.84 1.13 -20.70
CA VAL A 486 -0.30 0.81 -21.57
C VAL A 486 -0.76 -0.64 -21.38
N LEU A 487 -2.05 -0.79 -21.05
CA LEU A 487 -2.72 -2.08 -20.92
C LEU A 487 -3.13 -2.63 -22.30
N ASP A 488 -3.82 -1.77 -23.07
CA ASP A 488 -4.53 -2.09 -24.31
C ASP A 488 -4.92 -0.77 -25.02
N ARG A 489 -5.46 -0.85 -26.24
CA ARG A 489 -5.99 0.28 -27.01
C ARG A 489 -7.46 0.06 -27.36
N ILE A 490 -8.30 1.09 -27.24
CA ILE A 490 -9.70 1.07 -27.70
C ILE A 490 -9.73 1.20 -29.22
N THR A 491 -10.63 0.45 -29.88
CA THR A 491 -10.68 0.37 -31.36
C THR A 491 -12.00 0.84 -31.99
N ASN A 492 -12.99 1.23 -31.20
CA ASN A 492 -14.35 1.55 -31.68
C ASN A 492 -14.39 2.59 -32.82
N ASN A 493 -13.51 3.59 -32.80
CA ASN A 493 -13.61 4.82 -33.61
C ASN A 493 -12.33 5.16 -34.41
N ASP A 494 -11.40 4.22 -34.58
CA ASP A 494 -10.04 4.48 -35.07
C ASP A 494 -9.95 5.06 -36.49
N THR A 495 -10.89 4.68 -37.37
CA THR A 495 -10.76 4.85 -38.83
C THR A 495 -10.72 6.30 -39.29
N ASN A 496 -11.30 7.22 -38.53
CA ASN A 496 -11.37 8.65 -38.85
C ASN A 496 -10.70 9.56 -37.78
N SER A 497 -9.95 8.99 -36.85
CA SER A 497 -9.31 9.73 -35.75
C SER A 497 -7.85 10.08 -36.06
N ASP A 498 -7.42 11.30 -35.74
CA ASP A 498 -5.99 11.70 -35.73
C ASP A 498 -5.24 11.16 -34.50
N SER A 499 -5.98 10.59 -33.55
CA SER A 499 -5.54 10.21 -32.21
C SER A 499 -5.87 8.74 -31.91
N TYR A 500 -4.99 8.08 -31.15
CA TYR A 500 -5.28 6.80 -30.52
C TYR A 500 -5.89 7.00 -29.13
N GLU A 501 -6.70 6.04 -28.69
CA GLU A 501 -7.30 6.05 -27.36
C GLU A 501 -6.77 4.87 -26.54
N LEU A 502 -5.86 5.16 -25.63
CA LEU A 502 -5.12 4.18 -24.83
C LEU A 502 -5.83 3.91 -23.49
N LEU A 503 -5.79 2.65 -23.08
CA LEU A 503 -6.07 2.25 -21.70
C LEU A 503 -4.74 2.18 -20.95
N VAL A 504 -4.58 3.03 -19.95
CA VAL A 504 -3.31 3.29 -19.24
C VAL A 504 -3.46 2.97 -17.76
N GLY A 505 -2.62 2.10 -17.22
CA GLY A 505 -2.60 1.74 -15.80
C GLY A 505 -1.68 2.66 -15.00
N THR A 506 -2.15 3.14 -13.85
CA THR A 506 -1.35 3.86 -12.84
C THR A 506 -2.01 3.75 -11.45
N ASN A 507 -1.41 4.34 -10.40
CA ASN A 507 -2.05 4.45 -9.08
C ASN A 507 -3.07 5.59 -9.04
N ILE A 508 -4.04 5.52 -8.12
CA ILE A 508 -5.00 6.62 -7.89
C ILE A 508 -4.24 7.88 -7.46
N HIS A 509 -3.26 7.71 -6.56
CA HIS A 509 -2.50 8.85 -6.04
C HIS A 509 -1.50 9.46 -7.04
N VAL A 510 -1.24 8.82 -8.19
CA VAL A 510 -0.47 9.42 -9.31
C VAL A 510 -1.38 10.31 -10.17
N TRP A 511 -2.65 9.93 -10.36
CA TRP A 511 -3.62 10.77 -11.08
C TRP A 511 -4.22 11.90 -10.23
N ASN A 512 -3.83 12.08 -8.97
CA ASN A 512 -4.55 12.76 -7.86
C ASN A 512 -5.10 14.19 -8.09
N MET A 513 -6.05 14.34 -9.03
CA MET A 513 -6.71 15.60 -9.40
C MET A 513 -7.51 16.21 -8.24
N ALA A 514 -7.82 15.43 -7.19
CA ALA A 514 -8.51 15.93 -6.01
C ALA A 514 -7.68 17.01 -5.28
N GLN A 515 -6.33 16.94 -5.29
CA GLN A 515 -5.47 18.01 -4.76
C GLN A 515 -5.56 19.34 -5.53
N ILE A 516 -6.01 19.32 -6.79
CA ILE A 516 -6.24 20.55 -7.57
C ILE A 516 -7.69 21.01 -7.37
N PHE A 517 -8.65 20.10 -7.49
CA PHE A 517 -10.05 20.47 -7.72
C PHE A 517 -10.99 20.25 -6.54
N ASP A 518 -10.63 19.50 -5.50
CA ASP A 518 -11.54 19.27 -4.36
C ASP A 518 -11.33 20.28 -3.22
N LYS A 519 -12.14 21.34 -3.24
CA LYS A 519 -12.19 22.37 -2.19
C LYS A 519 -12.47 21.79 -0.80
N SER A 520 -13.22 20.68 -0.70
CA SER A 520 -13.60 20.07 0.59
C SER A 520 -12.44 19.34 1.28
N MET A 521 -11.32 19.08 0.60
CA MET A 521 -10.10 18.59 1.24
C MET A 521 -9.45 19.65 2.15
N TYR A 522 -9.72 20.93 1.89
CA TYR A 522 -9.08 22.07 2.56
C TYR A 522 -10.01 22.83 3.52
N PHE A 523 -11.32 22.79 3.28
CA PHE A 523 -12.31 23.53 4.07
C PHE A 523 -13.46 22.62 4.52
N PHE A 524 -13.78 22.66 5.82
CA PHE A 524 -14.88 21.90 6.40
C PHE A 524 -16.26 22.29 5.83
N ASP A 525 -16.48 23.59 5.62
CA ASP A 525 -17.61 24.13 4.84
C ASP A 525 -17.08 24.71 3.53
N VAL A 526 -17.52 24.13 2.41
CA VAL A 526 -17.12 24.55 1.06
C VAL A 526 -17.76 25.89 0.64
N ASN A 527 -18.85 26.31 1.29
CA ASN A 527 -19.55 27.57 1.04
C ASN A 527 -19.00 28.74 1.89
N ASN A 528 -18.07 28.45 2.80
CA ASN A 528 -17.48 29.40 3.73
C ASN A 528 -16.91 30.63 3.00
N GLN A 529 -17.26 31.82 3.50
CA GLN A 529 -16.89 33.13 2.92
C GLN A 529 -15.68 33.77 3.61
N SER A 530 -14.91 33.01 4.40
CA SER A 530 -13.63 33.42 4.96
C SER A 530 -12.61 33.72 3.86
N GLU A 531 -11.67 34.61 4.17
CA GLU A 531 -10.63 35.03 3.22
C GLU A 531 -9.81 33.84 2.68
N LYS A 532 -9.46 32.91 3.57
CA LYS A 532 -8.81 31.64 3.21
C LYS A 532 -9.54 30.87 2.12
N SER A 533 -10.88 30.82 2.20
CA SER A 533 -11.71 30.08 1.25
C SER A 533 -12.01 30.86 -0.05
N LYS A 534 -11.89 32.19 -0.02
CA LYS A 534 -12.05 33.07 -1.19
C LYS A 534 -10.83 33.07 -2.10
N ILE A 535 -9.62 32.94 -1.54
CA ILE A 535 -8.37 32.87 -2.34
C ILE A 535 -8.08 31.46 -2.89
N TRP A 536 -8.90 30.47 -2.54
CA TRP A 536 -8.83 29.13 -3.13
C TRP A 536 -9.20 29.19 -4.61
N ASN A 537 -8.33 28.65 -5.47
CA ASN A 537 -8.55 28.55 -6.90
C ASN A 537 -8.07 27.18 -7.39
N ALA A 538 -8.55 26.74 -8.55
CA ALA A 538 -8.21 25.45 -9.13
C ALA A 538 -8.00 25.57 -10.64
N GLY A 539 -7.06 24.79 -11.16
CA GLY A 539 -6.70 24.76 -12.57
C GLY A 539 -5.27 24.28 -12.81
N PHE A 540 -4.85 24.32 -14.07
CA PHE A 540 -3.55 23.86 -14.51
C PHE A 540 -2.54 24.99 -14.70
N VAL A 541 -1.27 24.62 -14.85
CA VAL A 541 -0.21 25.54 -15.28
C VAL A 541 0.42 25.09 -16.59
N ASP A 542 0.98 26.06 -17.33
CA ASP A 542 1.85 25.75 -18.46
C ASP A 542 3.26 25.35 -18.01
N GLN A 543 4.12 24.98 -18.96
CA GLN A 543 5.51 24.58 -18.68
C GLN A 543 6.38 25.72 -18.09
N SER A 544 5.89 26.97 -18.10
CA SER A 544 6.51 28.13 -17.43
C SER A 544 5.90 28.40 -16.04
N TYR A 545 5.11 27.47 -15.51
CA TYR A 545 4.36 27.59 -14.25
C TYR A 545 3.34 28.75 -14.21
N LYS A 546 2.87 29.22 -15.38
CA LYS A 546 1.81 30.25 -15.45
C LYS A 546 0.44 29.59 -15.34
N PHE A 547 -0.44 30.17 -14.50
CA PHE A 547 -1.83 29.72 -14.37
C PHE A 547 -2.61 29.85 -15.68
N ILE A 548 -3.33 28.78 -16.07
CA ILE A 548 -4.26 28.77 -17.20
C ILE A 548 -5.59 28.19 -16.73
N SER A 549 -6.66 29.00 -16.66
CA SER A 549 -8.00 28.50 -16.32
C SER A 549 -8.69 27.79 -17.50
N GLU A 550 -9.76 27.03 -17.23
CA GLU A 550 -10.54 26.40 -18.31
C GLU A 550 -11.18 27.44 -19.26
N LYS A 551 -11.51 28.64 -18.75
CA LYS A 551 -11.98 29.75 -19.59
C LYS A 551 -10.88 30.29 -20.50
N ASP A 552 -9.62 30.27 -20.06
CA ASP A 552 -8.48 30.80 -20.82
C ASP A 552 -8.16 29.98 -22.06
N THR A 553 -8.35 28.65 -22.02
CA THR A 553 -8.03 27.74 -23.15
C THR A 553 -8.93 27.90 -24.37
N LYS A 554 -10.06 28.62 -24.21
CA LYS A 554 -10.99 28.96 -25.29
C LYS A 554 -10.51 30.17 -26.11
N ASN A 555 -9.53 30.93 -25.62
CA ASN A 555 -8.90 32.02 -26.36
C ASN A 555 -7.75 31.44 -27.20
N ALA A 556 -7.75 31.71 -28.51
CA ALA A 556 -6.78 31.13 -29.45
C ALA A 556 -5.31 31.49 -29.14
N ASP A 557 -5.08 32.64 -28.50
CA ASP A 557 -3.74 33.19 -28.24
C ASP A 557 -3.08 32.69 -26.94
N LYS A 558 -3.74 31.80 -26.17
CA LYS A 558 -3.22 31.28 -24.90
C LYS A 558 -2.73 29.84 -25.01
N SER A 559 -1.62 29.54 -24.31
CA SER A 559 -1.09 28.19 -24.17
C SER A 559 -2.14 27.26 -23.54
N ARG A 560 -2.38 26.10 -24.17
CA ARG A 560 -3.20 25.04 -23.57
C ARG A 560 -2.36 24.22 -22.59
N PRO A 561 -2.89 23.84 -21.41
CA PRO A 561 -2.21 22.96 -20.48
C PRO A 561 -2.34 21.50 -20.93
N PHE A 562 -1.26 20.75 -20.80
CA PHE A 562 -1.20 19.33 -21.11
C PHE A 562 -0.62 18.55 -19.93
N PHE A 563 -1.09 17.33 -19.72
CA PHE A 563 -0.32 16.35 -18.97
C PHE A 563 0.87 15.91 -19.83
N THR A 564 2.05 15.89 -19.22
CA THR A 564 3.28 15.54 -19.93
C THR A 564 3.54 14.04 -19.88
N ALA A 565 4.27 13.54 -20.87
CA ALA A 565 4.88 12.23 -20.83
C ALA A 565 6.42 12.36 -20.93
N VAL A 566 7.13 11.55 -20.16
CA VAL A 566 8.60 11.54 -20.08
C VAL A 566 9.10 10.12 -20.24
N ARG A 567 10.15 9.93 -21.05
CA ARG A 567 10.79 8.63 -21.28
C ARG A 567 12.30 8.80 -21.44
N SER A 568 13.07 8.06 -20.66
CA SER A 568 14.53 7.97 -20.81
C SER A 568 14.89 7.46 -22.21
N GLU A 569 15.85 8.11 -22.87
CA GLU A 569 16.27 7.79 -24.24
C GLU A 569 16.93 6.40 -24.36
N HIS A 570 17.45 5.87 -23.26
CA HIS A 570 18.11 4.58 -23.18
C HIS A 570 17.56 3.73 -22.03
N LEU A 571 17.56 2.41 -22.22
CA LEU A 571 17.38 1.43 -21.15
C LEU A 571 18.70 1.36 -20.35
N ILE A 572 18.68 1.80 -19.09
CA ILE A 572 19.84 1.73 -18.20
C ILE A 572 19.79 0.38 -17.46
N SER A 573 20.49 -0.63 -17.99
CA SER A 573 20.43 -2.03 -17.51
C SER A 573 21.44 -2.39 -16.42
N ASP A 574 22.01 -1.42 -15.71
CA ASP A 574 22.88 -1.65 -14.56
C ASP A 574 22.62 -0.59 -13.49
N ASN A 575 22.30 -1.05 -12.27
CA ASN A 575 22.16 -0.18 -11.10
C ASN A 575 23.51 0.45 -10.74
N LYS A 576 23.78 1.62 -11.32
CA LYS A 576 24.70 2.59 -10.75
C LYS A 576 23.95 3.87 -10.47
N TYR A 577 24.05 4.25 -9.20
CA TYR A 577 23.48 5.42 -8.54
C TYR A 577 24.04 6.77 -9.07
N GLU A 578 24.66 6.76 -10.25
CA GLU A 578 25.16 7.98 -10.90
C GLU A 578 24.04 8.71 -11.62
N ASN A 579 23.47 9.58 -10.81
CA ASN A 579 22.56 10.68 -11.10
C ASN A 579 23.24 11.77 -11.97
N THR A 580 23.86 11.36 -13.07
CA THR A 580 24.64 12.20 -14.02
C THR A 580 23.87 12.52 -15.31
N TYR A 581 22.70 11.93 -15.50
CA TYR A 581 21.91 12.09 -16.73
C TYR A 581 21.28 13.49 -16.83
N PRO A 582 21.33 14.12 -18.02
CA PRO A 582 20.69 15.41 -18.23
C PRO A 582 19.17 15.31 -18.09
N LYS A 583 18.53 16.44 -17.81
CA LYS A 583 17.07 16.56 -17.70
C LYS A 583 16.39 15.97 -18.93
N ILE A 584 15.69 14.85 -18.76
CA ILE A 584 15.00 14.15 -19.85
C ILE A 584 13.89 15.06 -20.42
N LYS A 585 13.77 15.04 -21.75
CA LYS A 585 12.77 15.84 -22.47
C LYS A 585 11.35 15.41 -22.12
N GLU A 586 10.55 16.40 -21.78
CA GLU A 586 9.13 16.24 -21.47
C GLU A 586 8.29 16.64 -22.69
N TYR A 587 7.33 15.79 -23.03
CA TYR A 587 6.44 16.01 -24.16
C TYR A 587 5.04 16.38 -23.63
N PRO A 588 4.39 17.46 -24.10
CA PRO A 588 2.98 17.73 -23.82
C PRO A 588 2.12 16.80 -24.69
N VAL A 589 1.36 15.87 -24.09
CA VAL A 589 0.75 14.75 -24.84
C VAL A 589 -0.77 14.68 -24.68
N PHE A 590 -1.29 14.83 -23.45
CA PHE A 590 -2.71 14.67 -23.17
C PHE A 590 -3.31 16.03 -22.79
N ASP A 591 -4.35 16.51 -23.49
CA ASP A 591 -5.01 17.78 -23.13
C ASP A 591 -5.60 17.67 -21.72
N ALA A 592 -5.19 18.57 -20.82
CA ALA A 592 -5.48 18.44 -19.41
C ALA A 592 -6.96 18.70 -19.10
N TYR A 593 -7.56 19.75 -19.69
CA TYR A 593 -8.95 20.10 -19.43
C TYR A 593 -9.94 19.14 -20.11
N ASP A 594 -9.56 18.51 -21.23
CA ASP A 594 -10.37 17.45 -21.84
C ASP A 594 -10.24 16.08 -21.13
N SER A 595 -9.18 15.86 -20.37
CA SER A 595 -8.90 14.54 -19.76
C SER A 595 -9.17 14.46 -18.25
N TYR A 596 -9.02 15.54 -17.47
CA TYR A 596 -8.90 15.44 -15.99
C TYR A 596 -10.08 14.76 -15.27
N LEU A 597 -11.31 14.97 -15.72
CA LEU A 597 -12.51 14.31 -15.19
C LEU A 597 -12.82 12.97 -15.86
N SER A 598 -12.65 12.88 -17.18
CA SER A 598 -13.14 11.76 -18.00
C SER A 598 -12.15 10.63 -18.19
N ALA A 599 -10.87 10.83 -17.90
CA ALA A 599 -9.86 9.78 -18.02
C ALA A 599 -10.03 8.65 -16.99
N PRO A 600 -10.33 8.88 -15.69
CA PRO A 600 -10.61 7.80 -14.73
C PRO A 600 -11.77 6.90 -15.18
N TYR A 601 -11.42 5.78 -15.80
CA TYR A 601 -12.39 4.89 -16.41
C TYR A 601 -12.74 3.74 -15.48
N TYR A 602 -11.77 3.14 -14.78
CA TYR A 602 -12.02 2.01 -13.88
C TYR A 602 -11.08 1.98 -12.66
N THR A 603 -11.62 1.57 -11.53
CA THR A 603 -10.92 1.13 -10.32
C THR A 603 -11.77 0.03 -9.66
N PRO A 604 -11.20 -1.02 -9.05
CA PRO A 604 -12.00 -2.05 -8.36
C PRO A 604 -12.67 -1.46 -7.10
N ARG A 605 -13.92 -1.84 -6.86
CA ARG A 605 -14.69 -1.46 -5.65
C ARG A 605 -15.46 -2.64 -5.08
N TYR A 606 -15.38 -2.84 -3.77
CA TYR A 606 -16.09 -3.89 -3.04
C TYR A 606 -16.24 -3.52 -1.55
N LYS A 607 -17.24 -4.11 -0.88
CA LYS A 607 -17.37 -4.00 0.57
C LYS A 607 -16.26 -4.72 1.34
N VAL A 608 -15.87 -4.08 2.43
CA VAL A 608 -14.85 -4.49 3.39
C VAL A 608 -15.42 -4.40 4.79
N ASP A 609 -15.06 -5.38 5.62
CA ASP A 609 -15.54 -5.60 6.97
C ASP A 609 -14.42 -6.15 7.86
N GLY A 610 -14.59 -6.05 9.19
CA GLY A 610 -13.59 -6.50 10.14
C GLY A 610 -12.28 -5.72 9.98
N ILE A 611 -12.38 -4.39 9.86
CA ILE A 611 -11.25 -3.47 9.77
C ILE A 611 -11.32 -2.44 10.88
N MET A 612 -10.16 -2.10 11.41
CA MET A 612 -9.98 -1.23 12.58
C MET A 612 -9.31 0.09 12.17
N GLY A 613 -9.91 1.21 12.55
CA GLY A 613 -9.24 2.51 12.49
C GLY A 613 -8.03 2.51 13.41
N HIS A 614 -6.88 2.98 12.90
CA HIS A 614 -5.66 3.17 13.68
C HIS A 614 -5.92 3.98 14.96
N ASP A 615 -6.80 4.97 14.85
CA ASP A 615 -7.30 5.85 15.90
C ASP A 615 -8.80 6.08 15.69
N VAL A 616 -9.41 6.91 16.57
CA VAL A 616 -10.84 7.22 16.50
C VAL A 616 -11.16 8.09 15.27
N ASP A 617 -10.30 9.04 14.92
CA ASP A 617 -10.54 9.99 13.86
C ASP A 617 -10.56 9.33 12.47
N VAL A 618 -9.62 8.41 12.18
CA VAL A 618 -9.63 7.61 10.95
C VAL A 618 -10.93 6.81 10.82
N GLY A 619 -11.36 6.16 11.90
CA GLY A 619 -12.61 5.42 11.93
C GLY A 619 -13.83 6.32 11.70
N TYR A 620 -13.95 7.39 12.48
CA TYR A 620 -15.04 8.35 12.38
C TYR A 620 -15.08 9.08 11.03
N LYS A 621 -13.94 9.36 10.40
CA LYS A 621 -13.85 10.04 9.09
C LYS A 621 -14.26 9.14 7.93
N TYR A 622 -13.95 7.84 7.97
CA TYR A 622 -14.03 6.97 6.79
C TYR A 622 -14.83 5.65 6.91
N LEU A 623 -15.01 5.08 8.11
CA LEU A 623 -15.70 3.77 8.27
C LEU A 623 -17.22 3.87 8.44
N ASP A 624 -17.98 3.09 7.66
CA ASP A 624 -19.41 2.86 7.81
C ASP A 624 -19.66 1.82 8.93
N ASN A 625 -20.80 1.91 9.63
CA ASN A 625 -21.15 1.02 10.76
C ASN A 625 -20.04 0.95 11.83
N TYR A 626 -19.46 2.10 12.15
CA TYR A 626 -18.28 2.23 13.00
C TYR A 626 -18.63 2.19 14.50
N ASN A 627 -17.87 1.39 15.26
CA ASN A 627 -17.93 1.32 16.71
C ASN A 627 -16.70 2.04 17.30
N GLU A 628 -16.94 3.16 18.00
CA GLU A 628 -15.90 4.04 18.53
C GLU A 628 -14.98 3.35 19.56
N ALA A 629 -15.57 2.61 20.50
CA ALA A 629 -14.83 1.96 21.60
C ALA A 629 -13.84 0.88 21.11
N THR A 630 -14.21 0.13 20.08
CA THR A 630 -13.34 -0.90 19.47
C THR A 630 -12.50 -0.37 18.30
N ARG A 631 -12.87 0.80 17.77
CA ARG A 631 -12.43 1.37 16.47
C ARG A 631 -12.73 0.47 15.25
N VAL A 632 -13.58 -0.55 15.38
CA VAL A 632 -13.91 -1.47 14.27
C VAL A 632 -15.07 -0.94 13.43
N GLY A 633 -15.03 -1.16 12.13
CA GLY A 633 -16.13 -0.82 11.22
C GLY A 633 -16.07 -1.56 9.88
N THR A 634 -16.79 -1.00 8.92
CA THR A 634 -16.93 -1.51 7.55
C THR A 634 -16.72 -0.38 6.54
N THR A 635 -16.59 -0.67 5.26
CA THR A 635 -16.81 0.33 4.21
C THR A 635 -17.26 -0.34 2.92
N LYS A 636 -18.11 0.33 2.12
CA LYS A 636 -18.44 -0.08 0.75
C LYS A 636 -17.45 0.42 -0.31
N ASN A 637 -16.40 1.12 0.11
CA ASN A 637 -15.41 1.77 -0.75
C ASN A 637 -14.01 1.12 -0.67
N GLY A 638 -13.93 -0.16 -0.33
CA GLY A 638 -12.69 -0.92 -0.44
C GLY A 638 -12.32 -1.15 -1.90
N GLY A 639 -11.03 -1.16 -2.21
CA GLY A 639 -10.53 -1.29 -3.58
C GLY A 639 -9.04 -1.60 -3.61
N SER A 640 -8.36 -1.04 -4.60
CA SER A 640 -6.91 -1.02 -4.74
C SER A 640 -6.49 0.42 -5.05
N ASP A 641 -5.26 0.79 -4.70
CA ASP A 641 -4.64 2.00 -5.24
C ASP A 641 -4.24 1.79 -6.72
N PHE A 642 -5.24 1.61 -7.57
CA PHE A 642 -5.08 1.32 -8.99
C PHE A 642 -6.22 1.97 -9.78
N VAL A 643 -5.86 2.63 -10.87
CA VAL A 643 -6.80 3.22 -11.82
C VAL A 643 -6.37 2.88 -13.25
N ILE A 644 -7.37 2.54 -14.07
CA ILE A 644 -7.24 2.51 -15.52
C ILE A 644 -7.78 3.81 -16.06
N LEU A 645 -6.89 4.57 -16.69
CA LEU A 645 -7.18 5.81 -17.38
C LEU A 645 -7.49 5.54 -18.87
N ARG A 646 -8.44 6.29 -19.43
CA ARG A 646 -8.76 6.36 -20.85
C ARG A 646 -8.19 7.67 -21.39
N LEU A 647 -7.03 7.61 -22.04
CA LEU A 647 -6.29 8.79 -22.48
C LEU A 647 -6.18 8.84 -24.01
N LYS A 648 -6.30 10.04 -24.59
CA LYS A 648 -6.19 10.27 -26.03
C LYS A 648 -4.82 10.88 -26.36
N ILE A 649 -4.10 10.26 -27.29
CA ILE A 649 -2.78 10.67 -27.76
C ILE A 649 -2.81 10.83 -29.27
N LYS A 650 -2.24 11.91 -29.82
CA LYS A 650 -2.14 12.05 -31.28
C LYS A 650 -1.24 10.97 -31.86
N LYS A 651 -1.55 10.52 -33.08
CA LYS A 651 -0.77 9.50 -33.79
C LYS A 651 0.70 9.91 -33.98
N THR A 652 0.98 11.20 -34.10
CA THR A 652 2.33 11.81 -34.17
C THR A 652 3.10 11.69 -32.86
N ASP A 653 2.43 11.89 -31.73
CA ASP A 653 3.09 12.03 -30.43
C ASP A 653 3.44 10.66 -29.84
N LEU A 654 2.73 9.61 -30.26
CA LEU A 654 2.95 8.23 -29.81
C LEU A 654 4.38 7.74 -30.06
N GLU A 655 5.00 8.08 -31.20
CA GLU A 655 6.34 7.62 -31.54
C GLU A 655 7.40 8.13 -30.57
N HIS A 656 7.21 9.32 -29.99
CA HIS A 656 8.13 9.91 -29.03
C HIS A 656 8.04 9.28 -27.63
N ILE A 657 6.91 8.67 -27.27
CA ILE A 657 6.66 8.12 -25.92
C ILE A 657 6.70 6.59 -25.89
N LEU A 658 6.17 5.95 -26.93
CA LEU A 658 6.03 4.50 -27.04
C LEU A 658 6.40 4.05 -28.47
N PRO A 659 7.67 4.24 -28.91
CA PRO A 659 8.10 3.88 -30.27
C PRO A 659 7.88 2.39 -30.58
N GLU A 660 8.04 1.50 -29.62
CA GLU A 660 7.79 0.07 -29.80
C GLU A 660 6.29 -0.26 -29.97
N LEU A 661 5.37 0.51 -29.36
CA LEU A 661 3.94 0.38 -29.63
C LEU A 661 3.60 0.90 -31.04
N LYS A 662 4.17 2.05 -31.44
CA LYS A 662 4.00 2.58 -32.80
C LYS A 662 4.43 1.56 -33.86
N LYS A 663 5.63 0.97 -33.71
CA LYS A 663 6.12 -0.13 -34.57
C LYS A 663 5.18 -1.34 -34.56
N ALA A 664 4.67 -1.74 -33.40
CA ALA A 664 3.77 -2.89 -33.30
C ALA A 664 2.40 -2.65 -33.95
N ILE A 665 1.89 -1.41 -33.93
CA ILE A 665 0.70 -1.00 -34.68
C ILE A 665 0.98 -1.06 -36.19
N ASP A 666 2.06 -0.43 -36.65
CA ASP A 666 2.40 -0.33 -38.08
C ASP A 666 2.66 -1.69 -38.73
N SER A 667 3.19 -2.65 -37.96
CA SER A 667 3.49 -4.03 -38.41
C SER A 667 2.36 -5.03 -38.15
N GLY A 668 1.23 -4.61 -37.56
CA GLY A 668 0.07 -5.46 -37.32
C GLY A 668 0.19 -6.48 -36.16
N ILE A 669 1.26 -6.42 -35.37
CA ILE A 669 1.53 -7.33 -34.24
C ILE A 669 1.09 -6.79 -32.87
N GLU A 670 0.39 -5.65 -32.84
CA GLU A 670 -0.02 -4.90 -31.65
C GLU A 670 -0.63 -5.75 -30.53
N LYS A 671 -1.44 -6.77 -30.88
CA LYS A 671 -2.09 -7.69 -29.93
C LYS A 671 -1.10 -8.50 -29.07
N GLU A 672 0.09 -8.75 -29.58
CA GLU A 672 1.18 -9.41 -28.86
C GLU A 672 1.91 -8.42 -27.96
N TRP A 673 2.04 -7.16 -28.40
CA TRP A 673 2.68 -6.09 -27.63
C TRP A 673 1.89 -5.76 -26.35
N HIS A 674 0.57 -5.58 -26.45
CA HIS A 674 -0.29 -5.22 -25.30
C HIS A 674 -0.20 -6.25 -24.17
N ILE A 675 -0.09 -5.80 -22.92
CA ILE A 675 0.02 -6.71 -21.77
C ILE A 675 -1.34 -7.18 -21.25
N GLY A 676 -2.38 -6.35 -21.36
CA GLY A 676 -3.67 -6.57 -20.72
C GLY A 676 -3.57 -6.55 -19.19
N LEU A 677 -4.42 -7.31 -18.51
CA LEU A 677 -4.46 -7.42 -17.04
C LEU A 677 -3.98 -8.78 -16.53
N GLY A 678 -2.92 -9.32 -17.16
CA GLY A 678 -2.32 -10.60 -16.74
C GLY A 678 -3.23 -11.83 -16.87
N ARG A 679 -2.87 -12.92 -16.19
CA ARG A 679 -3.58 -14.21 -16.13
C ARG A 679 -4.61 -14.24 -14.99
N ASN A 680 -5.53 -15.21 -15.05
CA ASN A 680 -6.45 -15.55 -13.97
C ASN A 680 -5.75 -16.63 -13.11
N GLU A 681 -4.93 -16.17 -12.18
CA GLU A 681 -3.99 -16.98 -11.38
C GLU A 681 -3.53 -16.21 -10.12
N LYS A 682 -3.82 -16.72 -8.93
CA LYS A 682 -3.27 -16.18 -7.68
C LYS A 682 -1.75 -16.25 -7.67
N PHE A 683 -1.11 -15.08 -7.55
CA PHE A 683 0.35 -14.95 -7.54
C PHE A 683 1.00 -15.59 -6.30
N SER A 684 2.23 -16.12 -6.42
CA SER A 684 3.01 -16.71 -5.33
C SER A 684 4.37 -16.00 -5.16
N PRO A 685 4.79 -15.59 -3.96
CA PRO A 685 6.02 -14.80 -3.74
C PRO A 685 7.32 -15.53 -4.15
N ILE A 686 7.27 -16.85 -4.36
CA ILE A 686 8.40 -17.66 -4.79
C ILE A 686 8.51 -17.79 -6.31
N LYS A 687 7.65 -17.11 -7.09
CA LYS A 687 7.87 -16.89 -8.52
C LYS A 687 8.65 -15.58 -8.69
N THR A 688 9.64 -15.52 -9.58
CA THR A 688 10.54 -14.35 -9.67
C THR A 688 9.74 -13.13 -10.14
N GLN A 689 9.94 -11.99 -9.49
CA GLN A 689 9.29 -10.73 -9.84
C GLN A 689 10.28 -9.77 -10.48
N PHE A 690 9.83 -9.04 -11.50
CA PHE A 690 10.49 -7.85 -12.01
C PHE A 690 9.51 -6.69 -11.91
N TYR A 691 9.98 -5.55 -11.41
CA TYR A 691 9.16 -4.35 -11.33
C TYR A 691 9.98 -3.12 -11.68
N GLY A 692 9.38 -2.18 -12.40
CA GLY A 692 10.12 -1.04 -12.97
C GLY A 692 9.24 0.09 -13.46
N GLY A 693 9.85 1.27 -13.55
CA GLY A 693 9.19 2.52 -13.89
C GLY A 693 10.15 3.70 -13.73
N TYR A 694 9.61 4.87 -13.40
CA TYR A 694 10.32 6.15 -13.47
C TYR A 694 10.39 6.87 -12.10
N PRO A 695 11.13 6.34 -11.11
CA PRO A 695 11.42 7.09 -9.89
C PRO A 695 12.21 8.37 -10.18
N VAL A 696 12.11 9.33 -9.26
CA VAL A 696 13.12 10.39 -9.19
C VAL A 696 14.41 9.82 -8.63
N ALA A 697 15.52 10.43 -9.00
CA ALA A 697 16.79 10.08 -8.40
C ALA A 697 16.82 10.42 -6.90
N THR A 698 17.54 9.64 -6.11
CA THR A 698 17.47 9.67 -4.65
C THR A 698 18.78 9.14 -4.06
N LYS A 699 19.14 9.61 -2.86
CA LYS A 699 20.36 9.17 -2.17
C LYS A 699 20.16 7.97 -1.24
N ASP A 700 18.92 7.67 -0.89
CA ASP A 700 18.59 6.76 0.22
C ASP A 700 17.31 5.95 -0.02
N ASN A 701 16.61 6.18 -1.14
CA ASN A 701 15.25 5.73 -1.46
C ASN A 701 14.15 6.33 -0.55
N GLU A 702 14.46 7.38 0.22
CA GLU A 702 13.52 8.07 1.11
C GLU A 702 13.32 9.53 0.66
N ASN A 703 14.42 10.21 0.33
CA ASN A 703 14.49 11.60 -0.10
C ASN A 703 14.73 11.70 -1.62
N GLY A 704 13.76 12.22 -2.35
CA GLY A 704 13.80 12.39 -3.82
C GLY A 704 14.41 13.75 -4.23
N ASP A 705 15.30 13.71 -5.22
CA ASP A 705 15.98 14.87 -5.82
C ASP A 705 15.23 15.26 -7.12
N TRP A 706 14.06 15.90 -6.95
CA TRP A 706 13.10 16.17 -8.02
C TRP A 706 13.63 17.10 -9.12
N ASP A 707 14.62 17.95 -8.82
CA ASP A 707 15.25 18.85 -9.79
C ASP A 707 16.00 18.11 -10.91
N LYS A 708 16.42 16.87 -10.64
CA LYS A 708 17.09 15.99 -11.62
C LYS A 708 16.10 15.15 -12.44
N GLY A 709 14.80 15.28 -12.17
CA GLY A 709 13.75 14.59 -12.90
C GLY A 709 13.69 13.08 -12.62
N VAL A 710 13.01 12.37 -13.53
CA VAL A 710 12.67 10.96 -13.41
C VAL A 710 13.44 10.11 -14.43
N ASN A 711 13.95 8.95 -14.02
CA ASN A 711 14.72 8.05 -14.88
C ASN A 711 14.19 6.62 -14.78
N PHE A 712 14.25 5.85 -15.87
CA PHE A 712 13.85 4.45 -15.82
C PHE A 712 14.74 3.65 -14.86
N LYS A 713 14.10 2.88 -13.98
CA LYS A 713 14.75 1.96 -13.04
C LYS A 713 13.90 0.72 -12.88
N SER A 714 14.56 -0.43 -12.84
CA SER A 714 13.98 -1.74 -12.55
C SER A 714 14.63 -2.38 -11.33
N ASN A 715 13.93 -3.33 -10.72
CA ASN A 715 14.48 -4.24 -9.73
C ASN A 715 13.90 -5.65 -9.92
N LYS A 716 14.65 -6.64 -9.44
CA LYS A 716 14.30 -8.06 -9.46
C LYS A 716 14.22 -8.57 -8.03
N SER A 717 13.15 -9.32 -7.72
CA SER A 717 13.01 -9.98 -6.42
C SER A 717 12.71 -11.48 -6.56
N THR A 718 13.33 -12.25 -5.69
CA THR A 718 13.33 -13.73 -5.64
C THR A 718 12.60 -14.27 -4.41
N GLY A 719 11.76 -13.43 -3.80
CA GLY A 719 11.00 -13.74 -2.59
C GLY A 719 10.12 -12.57 -2.16
N GLY A 720 9.36 -12.76 -1.09
CA GLY A 720 8.48 -11.73 -0.54
C GLY A 720 7.41 -12.32 0.37
N ILE A 721 6.44 -11.49 0.76
CA ILE A 721 5.27 -11.95 1.50
C ILE A 721 4.03 -11.18 1.07
N ILE A 722 2.89 -11.85 0.96
CA ILE A 722 1.61 -11.24 0.58
C ILE A 722 0.78 -10.95 1.82
N ASN A 723 0.48 -9.67 2.05
CA ASN A 723 -0.60 -9.27 2.93
C ASN A 723 -1.91 -9.41 2.16
N THR A 724 -2.77 -10.33 2.57
CA THR A 724 -4.06 -10.62 1.93
C THR A 724 -5.02 -9.43 2.01
N ARG A 725 -5.08 -8.74 3.16
CA ARG A 725 -5.84 -7.51 3.43
C ARG A 725 -5.31 -6.82 4.69
N SER A 726 -5.10 -5.50 4.65
CA SER A 726 -4.76 -4.71 5.85
C SER A 726 -5.95 -4.63 6.82
N ARG A 727 -5.84 -5.26 8.00
CA ARG A 727 -6.90 -5.27 9.03
C ARG A 727 -6.92 -4.02 9.90
N VAL A 728 -5.80 -3.32 10.02
CA VAL A 728 -5.71 -2.02 10.67
C VAL A 728 -5.38 -0.98 9.60
N ILE A 729 -6.13 0.13 9.58
CA ILE A 729 -6.06 1.15 8.54
C ILE A 729 -5.75 2.52 9.12
N ASN A 730 -4.97 3.32 8.40
CA ASN A 730 -4.69 4.73 8.65
C ASN A 730 -5.32 5.58 7.54
N ASP A 731 -5.12 6.91 7.56
CA ASP A 731 -5.67 7.77 6.51
C ASP A 731 -4.92 7.65 5.16
N SER A 732 -3.64 7.29 5.18
CA SER A 732 -2.79 7.21 3.98
C SER A 732 -3.14 6.06 3.02
N LEU A 733 -3.93 5.08 3.47
CA LEU A 733 -4.52 4.04 2.61
C LEU A 733 -5.77 4.51 1.84
N PHE A 734 -6.26 5.73 2.07
CA PHE A 734 -7.39 6.29 1.33
C PHE A 734 -6.93 7.22 0.20
N HIS A 735 -7.35 6.93 -1.03
CA HIS A 735 -6.98 7.70 -2.22
C HIS A 735 -8.21 8.23 -2.94
N GLY A 736 -8.13 9.47 -3.45
CA GLY A 736 -9.24 10.19 -4.06
C GLY A 736 -9.19 10.22 -5.58
N LEU A 737 -10.21 9.67 -6.23
CA LEU A 737 -10.45 9.88 -7.66
C LEU A 737 -11.40 11.05 -7.88
N TRP A 738 -10.95 12.06 -8.61
CA TRP A 738 -11.81 13.13 -9.12
C TRP A 738 -12.48 12.67 -10.41
N THR A 739 -13.80 12.71 -10.46
CA THR A 739 -14.61 12.14 -11.56
C THR A 739 -15.76 13.08 -11.94
N PRO A 740 -16.41 12.95 -13.12
CA PRO A 740 -17.49 13.83 -13.52
C PRO A 740 -18.67 13.65 -12.56
N TYR A 741 -19.36 14.74 -12.22
CA TYR A 741 -20.49 14.67 -11.31
C TYR A 741 -21.63 13.78 -11.84
N ASN A 742 -22.13 12.90 -11.00
CA ASN A 742 -23.33 12.11 -11.21
C ASN A 742 -24.10 12.03 -9.89
N ASP A 743 -25.36 12.47 -9.85
CA ASP A 743 -26.14 12.58 -8.60
C ASP A 743 -26.30 11.23 -7.86
N ALA A 744 -26.55 10.14 -8.59
CA ALA A 744 -26.74 8.82 -8.00
C ALA A 744 -25.43 8.26 -7.44
N GLU A 745 -24.33 8.36 -8.20
CA GLU A 745 -23.01 7.97 -7.70
C GLU A 745 -22.54 8.86 -6.55
N ASN A 746 -22.76 10.17 -6.59
CA ASN A 746 -22.37 11.08 -5.52
C ASN A 746 -23.07 10.74 -4.20
N LYS A 747 -24.40 10.51 -4.23
CA LYS A 747 -25.17 10.09 -3.06
C LYS A 747 -24.73 8.73 -2.52
N ASP A 748 -24.20 7.86 -3.37
CA ASP A 748 -23.63 6.59 -2.95
C ASP A 748 -22.21 6.75 -2.38
N TRP A 749 -21.23 7.18 -3.18
CA TRP A 749 -19.82 7.29 -2.78
C TRP A 749 -19.60 8.22 -1.58
N ASN A 750 -20.36 9.33 -1.50
CA ASN A 750 -20.26 10.36 -0.47
C ASN A 750 -21.46 10.34 0.50
N SER A 751 -22.08 9.18 0.72
CA SER A 751 -23.24 9.03 1.61
C SER A 751 -22.97 9.43 3.07
N LYS A 752 -21.76 9.16 3.55
CA LYS A 752 -21.39 9.33 4.97
C LYS A 752 -21.36 10.81 5.37
N HIS A 753 -21.99 11.13 6.51
CA HIS A 753 -22.14 12.50 7.04
C HIS A 753 -22.72 13.51 6.02
N GLU A 754 -23.54 13.02 5.10
CA GLU A 754 -24.12 13.81 3.99
C GLU A 754 -23.09 14.57 3.12
N LYS A 755 -21.84 14.10 3.06
CA LYS A 755 -20.75 14.75 2.29
C LYS A 755 -21.09 14.97 0.81
N TRP A 756 -22.00 14.18 0.25
CA TRP A 756 -22.57 14.37 -1.09
C TRP A 756 -23.13 15.79 -1.32
N LYS A 757 -23.56 16.50 -0.27
CA LYS A 757 -24.00 17.91 -0.34
C LYS A 757 -22.90 18.85 -0.84
N ASN A 758 -21.64 18.60 -0.49
CA ASN A 758 -20.50 19.42 -0.90
C ASN A 758 -20.34 19.49 -2.43
N TYR A 759 -20.71 18.41 -3.13
CA TYR A 759 -20.53 18.27 -4.57
C TYR A 759 -21.80 18.55 -5.37
N GLN A 760 -22.88 19.08 -4.78
CA GLN A 760 -24.13 19.35 -5.53
C GLN A 760 -24.00 20.46 -6.57
N LYS A 761 -22.96 21.29 -6.49
CA LYS A 761 -22.61 22.34 -7.45
C LYS A 761 -21.11 22.31 -7.72
N PRO A 762 -20.62 22.84 -8.86
CA PRO A 762 -19.20 23.14 -9.04
C PRO A 762 -18.68 24.07 -7.94
N PHE A 763 -17.42 23.90 -7.53
CA PHE A 763 -16.78 24.81 -6.57
C PHE A 763 -16.45 26.19 -7.15
N LEU A 764 -16.37 26.31 -8.48
CA LEU A 764 -16.23 27.56 -9.23
C LEU A 764 -17.05 27.49 -10.53
N ASP A 765 -17.69 28.60 -10.92
CA ASP A 765 -18.52 28.70 -12.13
C ASP A 765 -17.75 28.57 -13.46
N ASN A 766 -16.42 28.50 -13.41
CA ASN A 766 -15.54 28.36 -14.57
C ASN A 766 -15.01 26.94 -14.80
N LEU A 767 -15.45 25.94 -14.02
CA LEU A 767 -14.96 24.56 -14.10
C LEU A 767 -16.07 23.57 -14.43
N LYS A 768 -15.74 22.49 -15.16
CA LYS A 768 -16.63 21.32 -15.28
C LYS A 768 -16.96 20.73 -13.89
N HIS A 769 -18.20 20.29 -13.73
CA HIS A 769 -18.73 19.76 -12.47
C HIS A 769 -18.13 18.38 -12.15
N GLY A 770 -17.33 18.31 -11.09
CA GLY A 770 -16.72 17.07 -10.59
C GLY A 770 -17.20 16.65 -9.20
N MET A 771 -16.86 15.42 -8.82
CA MET A 771 -17.08 14.84 -7.50
C MET A 771 -15.96 13.87 -7.12
N LEU A 772 -15.76 13.68 -5.82
CA LEU A 772 -14.79 12.75 -5.27
C LEU A 772 -15.35 11.32 -5.18
N LYS A 773 -14.52 10.33 -5.52
CA LYS A 773 -14.69 8.91 -5.19
C LYS A 773 -13.49 8.47 -4.35
N MET A 774 -13.66 8.36 -3.03
CA MET A 774 -12.63 7.87 -2.13
C MET A 774 -12.56 6.34 -2.15
N VAL A 775 -11.39 5.78 -2.38
CA VAL A 775 -11.11 4.34 -2.39
C VAL A 775 -10.14 4.01 -1.26
N LEU A 776 -10.44 2.97 -0.47
CA LEU A 776 -9.55 2.43 0.55
C LEU A 776 -8.75 1.24 -0.02
N ASN A 777 -7.42 1.33 -0.01
CA ASN A 777 -6.56 0.25 -0.48
C ASN A 777 -6.66 -0.98 0.46
N GLN A 778 -7.34 -2.03 -0.02
CA GLN A 778 -7.67 -3.26 0.71
C GLN A 778 -7.41 -4.53 -0.10
N HIS A 779 -6.85 -4.36 -1.30
CA HIS A 779 -6.49 -5.47 -2.15
C HIS A 779 -5.21 -6.15 -1.63
N SER A 780 -4.95 -7.37 -2.09
CA SER A 780 -3.77 -8.09 -1.60
C SER A 780 -2.49 -7.45 -2.11
N ASN A 781 -1.55 -7.22 -1.21
CA ASN A 781 -0.30 -6.51 -1.47
C ASN A 781 0.89 -7.44 -1.26
N LEU A 782 1.73 -7.59 -2.29
CA LEU A 782 3.03 -8.25 -2.20
C LEU A 782 4.07 -7.25 -1.69
N TYR A 783 4.71 -7.58 -0.57
CA TYR A 783 5.94 -6.93 -0.12
C TYR A 783 7.12 -7.76 -0.65
N THR A 784 7.84 -7.21 -1.63
CA THR A 784 8.99 -7.89 -2.27
C THR A 784 10.18 -7.96 -1.33
N LYS A 785 11.00 -9.01 -1.46
CA LYS A 785 12.23 -9.16 -0.68
C LYS A 785 13.37 -8.30 -1.24
N VAL A 786 13.86 -7.34 -0.45
CA VAL A 786 15.04 -6.51 -0.75
C VAL A 786 16.08 -6.68 0.35
N ASN A 787 17.33 -6.97 0.00
CA ASN A 787 18.42 -7.07 0.97
C ASN A 787 18.87 -5.68 1.40
N SER A 788 19.09 -5.43 2.70
CA SER A 788 19.49 -4.12 3.22
C SER A 788 20.82 -3.60 2.64
N LYS A 789 21.76 -4.49 2.28
CA LYS A 789 22.99 -4.12 1.55
C LYS A 789 22.72 -3.55 0.15
N ASN A 790 21.59 -3.95 -0.41
CA ASN A 790 21.09 -3.60 -1.74
C ASN A 790 19.84 -2.72 -1.65
N LYS A 791 19.61 -2.00 -0.52
CA LYS A 791 18.38 -1.21 -0.35
C LYS A 791 18.19 -0.16 -1.45
N LEU A 792 19.28 0.30 -2.06
CA LEU A 792 19.29 1.22 -3.19
C LEU A 792 18.85 0.58 -4.52
N ASP A 793 18.71 -0.73 -4.61
CA ASP A 793 18.13 -1.41 -5.79
C ASP A 793 16.60 -1.23 -5.84
N ALA A 794 15.94 -1.07 -4.68
CA ALA A 794 14.51 -0.81 -4.57
C ALA A 794 14.09 0.47 -5.30
N LEU A 795 12.83 0.57 -5.71
CA LEU A 795 12.29 1.77 -6.33
C LEU A 795 11.85 2.75 -5.24
N GLY A 796 12.48 3.93 -5.17
CA GLY A 796 12.20 5.00 -4.21
C GLY A 796 11.07 5.95 -4.64
N PRO A 797 11.12 7.24 -4.25
CA PRO A 797 10.08 8.23 -4.57
C PRO A 797 9.85 8.41 -6.08
N GLY A 798 8.61 8.73 -6.48
CA GLY A 798 8.20 8.82 -7.90
C GLY A 798 7.98 7.47 -8.59
N SER A 799 8.37 6.35 -7.99
CA SER A 799 8.15 5.00 -8.55
C SER A 799 6.70 4.52 -8.51
N SER A 800 5.80 5.28 -7.89
CA SER A 800 4.37 4.99 -7.88
C SER A 800 3.85 4.79 -9.31
N GLY A 801 3.07 3.75 -9.50
CA GLY A 801 2.52 3.33 -10.78
C GLY A 801 3.42 2.37 -11.56
N SER A 802 4.61 2.04 -11.03
CA SER A 802 5.56 1.13 -11.68
C SER A 802 4.94 -0.25 -11.92
N MET A 803 5.16 -0.78 -13.12
CA MET A 803 4.59 -2.05 -13.57
C MET A 803 5.33 -3.21 -12.91
N ALA A 804 4.59 -4.21 -12.41
CA ALA A 804 5.17 -5.44 -11.87
C ALA A 804 4.74 -6.66 -12.70
N ILE A 805 5.73 -7.45 -13.14
CA ILE A 805 5.55 -8.71 -13.85
C ILE A 805 6.24 -9.87 -13.13
N ASP A 806 5.85 -11.09 -13.46
CA ASP A 806 6.62 -12.28 -13.13
C ASP A 806 7.59 -12.69 -14.25
N SER A 807 8.43 -13.68 -13.94
CA SER A 807 9.36 -14.33 -14.88
C SER A 807 8.68 -15.14 -16.01
N SER A 808 7.36 -15.04 -16.19
CA SER A 808 6.63 -15.49 -17.39
C SER A 808 6.14 -14.31 -18.26
N PHE A 809 6.61 -13.08 -18.00
CA PHE A 809 6.12 -11.82 -18.58
C PHE A 809 4.63 -11.54 -18.30
N ASN A 810 4.06 -12.17 -17.28
CA ASN A 810 2.67 -11.93 -16.88
C ASN A 810 2.61 -10.72 -15.94
N LEU A 811 1.68 -9.79 -16.17
CA LEU A 811 1.37 -8.72 -15.21
C LEU A 811 0.86 -9.33 -13.91
N ILE A 812 1.51 -9.01 -12.80
CA ILE A 812 1.10 -9.47 -11.45
C ILE A 812 0.53 -8.35 -10.60
N GLY A 813 0.88 -7.09 -10.87
CA GLY A 813 0.46 -5.99 -10.02
C GLY A 813 1.06 -4.62 -10.39
N ILE A 814 0.88 -3.67 -9.49
CA ILE A 814 1.37 -2.30 -9.60
C ILE A 814 2.05 -1.87 -8.29
N ASN A 815 3.30 -1.37 -8.38
CA ASN A 815 4.01 -0.82 -7.22
C ASN A 815 3.38 0.53 -6.84
N TYR A 816 2.96 0.66 -5.59
CA TYR A 816 2.34 1.87 -5.05
C TYR A 816 3.13 2.54 -3.93
N SER A 817 4.13 1.86 -3.36
CA SER A 817 4.91 2.40 -2.24
C SER A 817 6.26 1.71 -2.10
N TYR A 818 7.30 2.48 -1.80
CA TYR A 818 8.45 1.98 -1.04
C TYR A 818 8.03 1.88 0.42
N SER A 819 8.31 0.76 1.07
CA SER A 819 7.89 0.47 2.45
C SER A 819 9.09 0.07 3.31
N THR A 820 9.15 0.65 4.51
CA THR A 820 10.19 0.38 5.51
C THR A 820 9.55 -0.07 6.82
N ASP A 821 10.24 -0.97 7.53
CA ASP A 821 9.90 -1.41 8.88
C ASP A 821 11.19 -1.35 9.70
N LEU A 822 11.27 -0.36 10.58
CA LEU A 822 12.49 -0.02 11.34
C LEU A 822 12.78 -1.05 12.45
N GLU A 823 11.74 -1.64 13.05
CA GLU A 823 11.88 -2.64 14.12
C GLU A 823 12.57 -3.92 13.63
N SER A 824 12.33 -4.29 12.38
CA SER A 824 12.92 -5.46 11.73
C SER A 824 14.05 -5.16 10.75
N ASN A 825 14.37 -3.88 10.52
CA ASN A 825 15.30 -3.38 9.49
C ASN A 825 14.96 -3.92 8.08
N THR A 826 13.67 -3.89 7.74
CA THR A 826 13.15 -4.41 6.45
C THR A 826 12.87 -3.28 5.47
N PHE A 827 13.28 -3.49 4.22
CA PHE A 827 13.00 -2.63 3.08
C PHE A 827 12.24 -3.44 2.02
N SER A 828 11.27 -2.82 1.37
CA SER A 828 10.41 -3.51 0.41
C SER A 828 9.77 -2.55 -0.59
N ASN A 829 9.42 -3.03 -1.78
CA ASN A 829 8.43 -2.40 -2.63
C ASN A 829 7.09 -3.12 -2.44
N ALA A 830 6.04 -2.33 -2.21
CA ALA A 830 4.68 -2.82 -2.01
C ALA A 830 3.91 -2.77 -3.34
N ILE A 831 3.47 -3.95 -3.79
CA ILE A 831 2.83 -4.17 -5.09
C ILE A 831 1.40 -4.63 -4.86
N SER A 832 0.41 -3.83 -5.26
CA SER A 832 -0.99 -4.27 -5.25
C SER A 832 -1.20 -5.26 -6.40
N LEU A 833 -1.69 -6.46 -6.09
CA LEU A 833 -1.84 -7.54 -7.05
C LEU A 833 -3.01 -7.31 -8.02
N MET A 834 -2.97 -7.94 -9.20
CA MET A 834 -4.11 -7.97 -10.14
C MET A 834 -5.16 -9.02 -9.78
N GLU A 835 -4.76 -10.04 -9.02
CA GLU A 835 -5.65 -11.03 -8.43
C GLU A 835 -5.41 -11.17 -6.93
N GLY A 836 -6.48 -10.89 -6.17
CA GLY A 836 -6.48 -10.89 -4.72
C GLY A 836 -6.48 -12.29 -4.11
N GLN A 837 -5.82 -12.44 -2.97
CA GLN A 837 -5.80 -13.69 -2.22
C GLN A 837 -6.93 -13.82 -1.19
N SER A 838 -7.53 -12.70 -0.77
CA SER A 838 -8.57 -12.63 0.27
C SER A 838 -9.95 -13.15 -0.18
N THR A 839 -10.94 -13.04 0.70
CA THR A 839 -12.37 -13.19 0.37
C THR A 839 -12.98 -11.81 0.13
N TYR A 840 -13.70 -11.67 -0.99
CA TYR A 840 -14.28 -10.41 -1.44
C TYR A 840 -15.81 -10.46 -1.44
N LEU A 841 -16.45 -9.29 -1.35
CA LEU A 841 -17.90 -9.13 -1.23
C LEU A 841 -18.48 -8.43 -2.47
N ASP A 842 -19.80 -8.28 -2.50
CA ASP A 842 -20.57 -7.55 -3.53
C ASP A 842 -20.36 -8.02 -4.98
N GLY A 843 -20.04 -9.31 -5.16
CA GLY A 843 -19.87 -9.94 -6.48
C GLY A 843 -18.49 -9.72 -7.12
N PHE A 844 -17.60 -8.96 -6.48
CA PHE A 844 -16.18 -8.96 -6.84
C PHE A 844 -15.55 -10.27 -6.33
N ASN A 845 -14.81 -10.98 -7.19
CA ASN A 845 -14.18 -12.26 -6.86
C ASN A 845 -12.68 -12.14 -6.52
N GLY A 846 -12.14 -10.92 -6.50
CA GLY A 846 -10.71 -10.67 -6.33
C GLY A 846 -9.94 -10.50 -7.64
N ASN A 847 -10.52 -10.82 -8.81
CA ASN A 847 -9.82 -10.71 -10.09
C ASN A 847 -10.18 -9.39 -10.81
N ILE A 848 -9.21 -8.49 -10.91
CA ILE A 848 -9.37 -7.16 -11.56
C ILE A 848 -9.61 -7.29 -13.07
N ARG A 849 -9.04 -8.29 -13.74
CA ARG A 849 -9.20 -8.53 -15.18
C ARG A 849 -10.64 -8.89 -15.55
N GLU A 850 -11.28 -9.76 -14.78
CA GLU A 850 -12.65 -10.17 -15.05
C GLU A 850 -13.65 -9.03 -14.88
N ASP A 851 -13.51 -8.25 -13.80
CA ASP A 851 -14.39 -7.12 -13.53
C ASP A 851 -14.22 -6.00 -14.58
N PHE A 852 -12.96 -5.69 -14.94
CA PHE A 852 -12.67 -4.75 -16.02
C PHE A 852 -13.23 -5.19 -17.37
N LYS A 853 -13.12 -6.49 -17.71
CA LYS A 853 -13.69 -7.02 -18.96
C LYS A 853 -15.22 -6.91 -18.97
N LYS A 854 -15.90 -7.23 -17.86
CA LYS A 854 -17.35 -7.04 -17.71
C LYS A 854 -17.74 -5.58 -17.93
N LYS A 855 -16.95 -4.63 -17.42
CA LYS A 855 -17.16 -3.19 -17.66
C LYS A 855 -16.99 -2.80 -19.13
N LEU A 856 -15.91 -3.20 -19.81
CA LEU A 856 -15.73 -2.96 -21.25
C LEU A 856 -16.92 -3.48 -22.07
N GLN A 857 -17.41 -4.68 -21.76
CA GLN A 857 -18.55 -5.29 -22.43
C GLN A 857 -19.86 -4.53 -22.16
N LYS A 858 -20.12 -4.15 -20.91
CA LYS A 858 -21.29 -3.35 -20.51
C LYS A 858 -21.33 -1.99 -21.22
N ASP A 859 -20.17 -1.36 -21.37
CA ASP A 859 -20.02 -0.02 -21.95
C ASP A 859 -19.86 -0.06 -23.49
N GLY A 860 -19.90 -1.25 -24.11
CA GLY A 860 -19.79 -1.42 -25.57
C GLY A 860 -18.42 -1.10 -26.16
N LEU A 861 -17.35 -1.14 -25.36
CA LEU A 861 -15.99 -0.79 -25.78
C LEU A 861 -15.21 -2.04 -26.21
N TYR A 862 -14.71 -2.01 -27.44
CA TYR A 862 -13.83 -3.00 -28.02
C TYR A 862 -12.38 -2.55 -27.91
N THR A 863 -11.49 -3.49 -27.62
CA THR A 863 -10.05 -3.24 -27.44
C THR A 863 -9.23 -4.28 -28.20
N VAL A 864 -7.95 -4.04 -28.45
CA VAL A 864 -7.11 -4.94 -29.27
C VAL A 864 -6.93 -6.32 -28.63
N LYS A 865 -6.83 -6.40 -27.28
CA LYS A 865 -6.50 -7.65 -26.57
C LYS A 865 -7.54 -8.15 -25.56
N ILE A 866 -8.05 -7.28 -24.69
CA ILE A 866 -8.90 -7.65 -23.54
C ILE A 866 -10.34 -7.96 -23.98
N ASN A 867 -10.91 -7.13 -24.86
CA ASN A 867 -12.27 -7.28 -25.39
C ASN A 867 -12.29 -7.04 -26.92
N PRO A 868 -11.67 -7.91 -27.73
CA PRO A 868 -11.65 -7.76 -29.18
C PRO A 868 -13.05 -7.80 -29.79
N LYS A 869 -13.23 -7.02 -30.85
CA LYS A 869 -14.39 -7.15 -31.74
C LYS A 869 -14.32 -8.56 -32.37
N SER A 870 -15.43 -9.28 -32.26
CA SER A 870 -15.58 -10.66 -32.74
C SER A 870 -15.67 -10.73 -34.26
#